data_AF-A0A7G3USP5-F1
#
_entry.id   AF-A0A7G3USP5-F1
#
_cell.length_a   1.000
_cell.length_b   1.000
_cell.length_c   1.000
_cell.angle_alpha   90.00
_cell.angle_beta   90.00
_cell.angle_gamma   90.00
#
_symmetry.space_group_name_H-M   'P 1'
#
loop_
_entity.id
_entity.type
_entity.pdbx_description
1 polymer ?
#
loop_
_entity_poly.entity_id
_entity_poly.type
_entity_poly.pdbx_seq_one_letter_code
_entity_poly.pdbx_strand_id
1 'polypeptide(L)'
;MAGSCPGDEGVEAILVEQYPRLVRLAYLTLPPSLGRHRRVVAAHATVQGVLPVRPVRSEAPPPGGGGTESAGYRWVRYRVLRGALRGRRRVRALLPRVMGLRLFPSAGGAEELALDQALSSVAGPARAALALGVLEGLSDEAAGALLAECGVGDPAAALRTAARLRESGGGRVESLLRAAEFDPCVVQTRPTDLLRRRNRIRAGAVAGLCALLVAGVAAGTPAGGRDAVRTDAKARPVSVHAWARAVDPARLVRSDGESWADTSRVDFSVWPARGGRKDDRELLRRALDAWSSPGAGVRVSVTADTVRTPPALPPRLLYAGDTDGAAVVLLHEGGRVVRYAEPLTGRGAAALDFARADDADVTTAASVVVSRTAGGTRLLLAPWVARAAVRDLLVPRQGARALAVAADGVTAAVPGPVPAGGSCTAWPALELRSSDRIVEDHAFLVTDLGDLVPAHLTYTPPPGAGAPARQPRESTSGPALAAWARGACLLAGLRGAGVRAVNQWTFAEQPLPDGGGRAAWLCTRADTWSGPGRVLVRFQPPGRPQADPGTVVARARSTAACSRFGQHVLAGVRWRSPAGKEYLLAAGSRAVTGIWASGAAVATARGTTLAAALPEDARGAVRLTARLVTGGTLAPLGGPVGGADG
;
A
#
# COMPACT_ATOMS: atom_id res chain seq x y z
N MET A 1 2.62 42.52 44.65
CA MET A 1 1.21 42.10 44.61
C MET A 1 1.15 40.76 43.89
N ALA A 2 0.83 39.68 44.61
CA ALA A 2 0.76 38.34 44.04
C ALA A 2 -0.42 38.29 43.05
N GLY A 3 -0.13 38.06 41.77
CA GLY A 3 -1.17 37.94 40.74
C GLY A 3 -2.04 36.73 41.07
N SER A 4 -3.28 37.00 41.47
CA SER A 4 -4.29 35.96 41.68
C SER A 4 -4.42 35.09 40.45
N CYS A 5 -4.65 33.78 40.63
CA CYS A 5 -5.10 32.94 39.52
C CYS A 5 -6.30 33.61 38.84
N PRO A 6 -6.35 33.65 37.50
CA PRO A 6 -7.55 34.14 36.83
C PRO A 6 -8.76 33.33 37.32
N GLY A 7 -9.86 34.01 37.64
CA GLY A 7 -11.15 33.36 37.87
C GLY A 7 -11.61 32.63 36.59
N ASP A 8 -12.62 31.77 36.71
CA ASP A 8 -13.08 30.91 35.61
C ASP A 8 -13.44 31.73 34.35
N GLU A 9 -14.11 32.87 34.51
CA GLU A 9 -14.44 33.81 33.42
C GLU A 9 -13.19 34.40 32.73
N GLY A 10 -12.12 34.61 33.49
CA GLY A 10 -10.84 35.11 32.95
C GLY A 10 -10.09 34.05 32.14
N VAL A 11 -10.15 32.78 32.54
CA VAL A 11 -9.57 31.66 31.78
C VAL A 11 -10.33 31.46 30.47
N GLU A 12 -11.67 31.53 30.51
CA GLU A 12 -12.50 31.39 29.32
C GLU A 12 -12.23 32.52 28.30
N ALA A 13 -12.20 33.78 28.75
CA ALA A 13 -11.90 34.92 27.88
C ALA A 13 -10.53 34.77 27.20
N ILE A 14 -9.51 34.37 27.96
CA ILE A 14 -8.15 34.14 27.43
C ILE A 14 -8.13 32.98 26.44
N LEU A 15 -8.86 31.90 26.71
CA LEU A 15 -8.94 30.76 25.80
C LEU A 15 -9.64 31.13 24.49
N VAL A 16 -10.69 31.94 24.52
CA VAL A 16 -11.38 32.41 23.31
C VAL A 16 -10.45 33.31 22.49
N GLU A 17 -9.80 34.28 23.13
CA GLU A 17 -8.95 35.25 22.45
C GLU A 17 -7.67 34.62 21.87
N GLN A 18 -7.04 33.71 22.61
CA GLN A 18 -5.73 33.14 22.27
C GLN A 18 -5.81 31.67 21.82
N TYR A 19 -7.00 31.18 21.47
CA TYR A 19 -7.24 29.77 21.14
C TYR A 19 -6.27 29.23 20.06
N PRO A 20 -6.16 29.86 18.87
CA PRO A 20 -5.34 29.28 17.80
C PRO A 20 -3.86 29.21 18.18
N ARG A 21 -3.38 30.23 18.88
CA ARG A 21 -2.00 30.33 19.38
C ARG A 21 -1.67 29.20 20.36
N LEU A 22 -2.55 28.95 21.33
CA LEU A 22 -2.39 27.88 22.32
C LEU A 22 -2.48 26.47 21.71
N VAL A 23 -3.39 26.25 20.76
CA VAL A 23 -3.51 24.94 20.08
C VAL A 23 -2.28 24.66 19.23
N ARG A 24 -1.74 25.68 18.56
CA ARG A 24 -0.52 25.58 17.76
C ARG A 24 0.70 25.22 18.61
N LEU A 25 0.85 25.85 19.78
CA LEU A 25 1.88 25.49 20.77
C LEU A 25 1.76 24.02 21.21
N ALA A 26 0.54 23.55 21.51
CA ALA A 26 0.31 22.16 21.88
C ALA A 26 0.62 21.19 20.72
N TYR A 27 0.21 21.50 19.50
CA TYR A 27 0.41 20.66 18.32
C TYR A 27 1.89 20.42 18.00
N LEU A 28 2.72 21.46 18.07
CA LEU A 28 4.16 21.36 17.85
C LEU A 28 4.87 20.57 18.97
N THR A 29 4.40 20.71 20.22
CA THR A 29 4.99 20.01 21.36
C THR A 29 4.72 18.51 21.33
N LEU A 30 3.50 18.12 20.93
CA LEU A 30 3.03 16.73 20.93
C LEU A 30 3.88 15.80 20.03
N PRO A 31 4.04 14.51 20.41
CA PRO A 31 4.96 13.60 19.73
C PRO A 31 4.48 13.20 18.34
N PRO A 32 5.41 13.04 17.38
CA PRO A 32 5.02 12.78 16.00
C PRO A 32 4.34 11.42 15.78
N SER A 33 4.66 10.45 16.63
CA SER A 33 4.12 9.08 16.64
C SER A 33 2.60 8.99 16.84
N LEU A 34 1.92 10.06 17.27
CA LEU A 34 0.46 10.11 17.30
C LEU A 34 -0.16 10.05 15.89
N GLY A 35 0.58 10.43 14.86
CA GLY A 35 0.06 10.67 13.52
C GLY A 35 -0.73 11.99 13.44
N ARG A 36 -0.77 12.60 12.24
CA ARG A 36 -1.28 13.97 12.03
C ARG A 36 -2.69 14.19 12.60
N HIS A 37 -3.65 13.32 12.26
CA HIS A 37 -5.02 13.44 12.75
C HIS A 37 -5.14 13.41 14.28
N ARG A 38 -4.52 12.43 14.96
CA ARG A 38 -4.62 12.36 16.42
C ARG A 38 -3.86 13.49 17.10
N ARG A 39 -2.79 14.00 16.48
CA ARG A 39 -2.03 15.13 17.00
C ARG A 39 -2.86 16.42 16.97
N VAL A 40 -3.62 16.67 15.90
CA VAL A 40 -4.58 17.79 15.83
C VAL A 40 -5.62 17.67 16.95
N VAL A 41 -6.31 16.51 17.04
CA VAL A 41 -7.36 16.32 18.06
C VAL A 41 -6.79 16.40 19.48
N ALA A 42 -5.58 15.87 19.71
CA ALA A 42 -4.90 15.95 21.01
C ALA A 42 -4.50 17.38 21.39
N ALA A 43 -4.10 18.20 20.43
CA ALA A 43 -3.78 19.60 20.65
C ALA A 43 -5.02 20.37 21.14
N HIS A 44 -6.15 20.23 20.43
CA HIS A 44 -7.42 20.84 20.84
C HIS A 44 -7.87 20.37 22.22
N ALA A 45 -7.78 19.07 22.50
CA ALA A 45 -8.14 18.51 23.81
C ALA A 45 -7.24 19.02 24.94
N THR A 46 -5.95 19.24 24.65
CA THR A 46 -5.02 19.77 25.66
C THR A 46 -5.35 21.21 26.02
N VAL A 47 -5.76 22.03 25.06
CA VAL A 47 -6.17 23.42 25.31
C VAL A 47 -7.54 23.49 25.98
N GLN A 48 -8.53 22.74 25.48
CA GLN A 48 -9.87 22.69 26.07
C GLN A 48 -9.86 22.10 27.48
N GLY A 49 -8.95 21.17 27.77
CA GLY A 49 -8.75 20.59 29.11
C GLY A 49 -8.16 21.56 30.15
N VAL A 50 -7.84 22.80 29.77
CA VAL A 50 -7.47 23.85 30.72
C VAL A 50 -8.72 24.48 31.36
N LEU A 51 -9.89 24.39 30.72
CA LEU A 51 -11.15 24.83 31.32
C LEU A 51 -11.43 24.03 32.60
N PRO A 52 -11.62 24.71 33.74
CA PRO A 52 -11.91 24.04 34.99
C PRO A 52 -13.34 23.48 35.01
N VAL A 53 -13.48 22.17 35.25
CA VAL A 53 -14.80 21.54 35.54
C VAL A 53 -15.13 21.63 37.05
N ARG A 54 -14.15 22.01 37.87
CA ARG A 54 -14.22 22.25 39.31
C ARG A 54 -13.23 23.36 39.68
N PRO A 55 -13.49 24.16 40.74
CA PRO A 55 -12.58 25.22 41.18
C PRO A 55 -11.19 24.63 41.44
N VAL A 56 -10.19 25.17 40.74
CA VAL A 56 -8.81 24.71 40.81
C VAL A 56 -8.24 25.10 42.16
N ARG A 57 -7.69 24.15 42.93
CA ARG A 57 -6.86 24.47 44.10
C ARG A 57 -5.71 25.36 43.62
N SER A 58 -5.62 26.57 44.17
CA SER A 58 -4.68 27.63 43.81
C SER A 58 -3.29 27.09 43.50
N GLU A 59 -2.98 26.92 42.21
CA GLU A 59 -1.64 26.59 41.73
C GLU A 59 -1.03 27.93 41.35
N ALA A 60 -0.10 28.42 42.18
CA ALA A 60 0.53 29.71 41.97
C ALA A 60 1.05 29.81 40.52
N PRO A 61 0.81 30.94 39.82
CA PRO A 61 1.34 31.14 38.48
C PRO A 61 2.86 30.96 38.47
N PRO A 62 3.44 30.42 37.37
CA PRO A 62 4.86 30.50 37.10
C PRO A 62 5.45 31.89 37.46
N PRO A 63 6.50 31.98 38.28
CA PRO A 63 7.30 33.19 38.32
C PRO A 63 7.94 33.41 36.94
N GLY A 64 7.83 34.61 36.36
CA GLY A 64 8.69 34.99 35.24
C GLY A 64 8.14 36.02 34.24
N GLY A 65 9.02 36.99 33.95
CA GLY A 65 9.15 37.73 32.70
C GLY A 65 8.49 39.10 32.64
N GLY A 66 9.27 40.18 32.77
CA GLY A 66 8.80 41.57 32.65
C GLY A 66 8.27 41.87 31.26
N GLY A 67 6.93 41.92 31.14
CA GLY A 67 6.22 42.26 29.92
C GLY A 67 4.74 42.51 30.22
N THR A 68 4.05 43.16 29.29
CA THR A 68 2.63 43.54 29.35
C THR A 68 1.66 42.34 29.31
N GLU A 69 2.16 41.11 29.43
CA GLU A 69 1.40 39.86 29.30
C GLU A 69 0.64 39.53 30.59
N SER A 70 -0.68 39.28 30.47
CA SER A 70 -1.53 39.03 31.63
C SER A 70 -1.09 37.79 32.40
N ALA A 71 -1.13 37.86 33.75
CA ALA A 71 -0.81 36.71 34.61
C ALA A 71 -1.68 35.47 34.28
N GLY A 72 -2.91 35.71 33.81
CA GLY A 72 -3.80 34.65 33.36
C GLY A 72 -3.31 33.91 32.13
N TYR A 73 -2.80 34.61 31.10
CA TYR A 73 -2.31 33.95 29.89
C TYR A 73 -1.06 33.13 30.16
N ARG A 74 -0.15 33.63 31.02
CA ARG A 74 1.03 32.88 31.46
C ARG A 74 0.65 31.57 32.15
N TRP A 75 -0.38 31.60 32.99
CA TRP A 75 -0.91 30.40 33.65
C TRP A 75 -1.53 29.42 32.65
N VAL A 76 -2.37 29.90 31.71
CA VAL A 76 -2.97 29.06 30.67
C VAL A 76 -1.89 28.41 29.78
N ARG A 77 -0.90 29.18 29.32
CA ARG A 77 0.24 28.68 28.54
C ARG A 77 0.99 27.57 29.27
N TYR A 78 1.30 27.76 30.55
CA TYR A 78 1.93 26.74 31.38
C TYR A 78 1.10 25.45 31.44
N ARG A 79 -0.21 25.57 31.70
CA ARG A 79 -1.11 24.40 31.78
C ARG A 79 -1.20 23.63 30.47
N VAL A 80 -1.30 24.34 29.33
CA VAL A 80 -1.28 23.74 27.98
C VAL A 80 0.03 23.01 27.73
N LEU A 81 1.17 23.68 27.97
CA LEU A 81 2.49 23.13 27.70
C LEU A 81 2.77 21.88 28.56
N ARG A 82 2.46 21.96 29.85
CA ARG A 82 2.58 20.85 30.79
C ARG A 82 1.68 19.67 30.41
N GLY A 83 0.48 19.95 29.90
CA GLY A 83 -0.43 18.95 29.36
C GLY A 83 0.16 18.22 28.14
N ALA A 84 0.71 18.98 27.19
CA ALA A 84 1.31 18.46 25.96
C ALA A 84 2.57 17.60 26.24
N LEU A 85 3.46 18.06 27.13
CA LEU A 85 4.71 17.36 27.48
C LEU A 85 4.48 16.03 28.22
N ARG A 86 3.37 15.88 28.96
CA ARG A 86 3.01 14.64 29.68
C ARG A 86 2.37 13.55 28.79
N GLY A 87 2.30 13.78 27.48
CA GLY A 87 1.46 13.06 26.52
C GLY A 87 1.75 11.58 26.26
N ARG A 88 1.42 10.67 27.21
CA ARG A 88 1.19 9.23 26.93
C ARG A 88 -0.05 8.60 27.58
N ARG A 89 -0.52 9.06 28.75
CA ARG A 89 -1.58 8.33 29.51
C ARG A 89 -2.93 9.05 29.65
N ARG A 90 -2.97 10.38 29.75
CA ARG A 90 -4.22 11.13 30.06
C ARG A 90 -4.99 11.63 28.84
N VAL A 91 -4.30 11.84 27.72
CA VAL A 91 -4.91 12.40 26.49
C VAL A 91 -5.92 11.44 25.84
N ARG A 92 -6.01 10.17 26.26
CA ARG A 92 -7.02 9.22 25.74
C ARG A 92 -8.45 9.49 26.23
N ALA A 93 -8.63 10.18 27.36
CA ALA A 93 -9.92 10.24 28.05
C ALA A 93 -10.82 11.42 27.66
N LEU A 94 -10.31 12.44 26.97
CA LEU A 94 -11.00 13.72 26.76
C LEU A 94 -10.88 14.26 25.31
N LEU A 95 -10.59 13.39 24.33
CA LEU A 95 -10.46 13.83 22.94
C LEU A 95 -11.84 14.18 22.35
N PRO A 96 -12.02 15.36 21.74
CA PRO A 96 -13.20 15.62 20.95
C PRO A 96 -13.32 14.56 19.85
N ARG A 97 -14.48 13.90 19.81
CA ARG A 97 -14.72 12.79 18.88
C ARG A 97 -15.07 13.33 17.50
N VAL A 98 -14.09 13.41 16.61
CA VAL A 98 -14.36 13.65 15.19
C VAL A 98 -14.87 12.35 14.57
N MET A 99 -16.18 12.27 14.39
CA MET A 99 -16.86 11.10 13.85
C MET A 99 -17.04 11.26 12.34
N GLY A 100 -16.59 10.27 11.55
CA GLY A 100 -16.82 10.31 10.10
C GLY A 100 -15.79 11.10 9.29
N LEU A 101 -14.92 11.89 9.94
CA LEU A 101 -13.92 12.75 9.28
C LEU A 101 -12.53 12.61 9.93
N ARG A 102 -11.49 12.74 9.11
CA ARG A 102 -10.09 12.90 9.52
C ARG A 102 -9.67 14.33 9.24
N LEU A 103 -9.06 14.95 10.23
CA LEU A 103 -8.52 16.31 10.16
C LEU A 103 -7.02 16.25 9.85
N PHE A 104 -6.57 17.05 8.90
CA PHE A 104 -5.15 17.23 8.58
C PHE A 104 -4.88 18.73 8.39
N PRO A 105 -3.77 19.28 8.91
CA PRO A 105 -3.34 20.62 8.50
C PRO A 105 -3.10 20.69 6.99
N SER A 106 -3.08 21.89 6.43
CA SER A 106 -2.79 22.12 5.01
C SER A 106 -1.49 21.44 4.56
N ALA A 107 -1.45 21.01 3.30
CA ALA A 107 -0.27 20.40 2.72
C ALA A 107 0.73 21.48 2.34
N GLY A 108 1.93 21.42 2.92
CA GLY A 108 3.02 22.35 2.62
C GLY A 108 3.83 22.01 1.40
N GLY A 109 4.63 22.98 0.97
CA GLY A 109 5.68 22.80 -0.01
C GLY A 109 6.87 22.01 0.55
N ALA A 110 7.98 22.02 -0.21
CA ALA A 110 9.17 21.27 0.16
C ALA A 110 9.83 21.78 1.45
N GLU A 111 9.72 23.08 1.75
CA GLU A 111 10.36 23.70 2.92
C GLU A 111 9.61 23.37 4.22
N GLU A 112 8.27 23.40 4.20
CA GLU A 112 7.44 23.00 5.32
C GLU A 112 7.56 21.49 5.60
N LEU A 113 7.71 20.68 4.55
CA LEU A 113 7.97 19.25 4.71
C LEU A 113 9.34 18.97 5.33
N ALA A 114 10.39 19.69 4.90
CA ALA A 114 11.71 19.58 5.48
C ALA A 114 11.72 19.98 6.96
N LEU A 115 10.97 21.03 7.32
CA LEU A 115 10.80 21.45 8.72
C LEU A 115 10.00 20.43 9.54
N ASP A 116 8.90 19.87 9.03
CA ASP A 116 8.12 18.81 9.71
C ASP A 116 8.99 17.56 9.95
N GLN A 117 9.89 17.23 9.02
CA GLN A 117 10.85 16.13 9.16
C GLN A 117 11.91 16.42 10.23
N ALA A 118 12.48 17.64 10.22
CA ALA A 118 13.44 18.07 11.25
C ALA A 118 12.80 18.05 12.66
N LEU A 119 11.60 18.61 12.81
CA LEU A 119 10.82 18.61 14.05
C LEU A 119 10.49 17.17 14.53
N SER A 120 10.24 16.26 13.59
CA SER A 120 9.93 14.87 13.91
C SER A 120 11.14 14.10 14.47
N SER A 121 12.37 14.55 14.19
CA SER A 121 13.60 13.92 14.66
C SER A 121 14.05 14.35 16.07
N VAL A 122 13.49 15.44 16.61
CA VAL A 122 13.88 15.99 17.93
C VAL A 122 12.90 15.61 19.05
N ALA A 123 13.31 15.78 20.30
CA ALA A 123 12.47 15.49 21.46
C ALA A 123 11.36 16.54 21.68
N GLY A 124 10.29 16.17 22.39
CA GLY A 124 9.18 17.08 22.74
C GLY A 124 9.60 18.38 23.40
N PRO A 125 10.50 18.35 24.41
CA PRO A 125 11.02 19.58 25.01
C PRO A 125 11.73 20.51 24.03
N ALA A 126 12.47 19.98 23.05
CA ALA A 126 13.14 20.80 22.03
C ALA A 126 12.14 21.47 21.07
N ARG A 127 11.07 20.76 20.66
CA ARG A 127 9.98 21.38 19.88
C ARG A 127 9.24 22.45 20.68
N ALA A 128 9.01 22.21 21.98
CA ALA A 128 8.43 23.19 22.88
C ALA A 128 9.30 24.44 23.01
N ALA A 129 10.61 24.29 23.25
CA ALA A 129 11.57 25.39 23.29
C ALA A 129 11.54 26.23 22.00
N LEU A 130 11.50 25.56 20.84
CA LEU A 130 11.39 26.23 19.54
C LEU A 130 10.08 27.03 19.42
N ALA A 131 8.94 26.41 19.75
CA ALA A 131 7.63 27.04 19.70
C ALA A 131 7.48 28.21 20.69
N LEU A 132 8.06 28.12 21.88
CA LEU A 132 8.05 29.21 22.87
C LEU A 132 8.84 30.43 22.37
N GLY A 133 10.01 30.25 21.76
CA GLY A 133 10.73 31.39 21.20
C GLY A 133 10.06 31.98 19.96
N VAL A 134 9.52 31.14 19.06
CA VAL A 134 9.01 31.60 17.77
C VAL A 134 7.55 32.06 17.83
N LEU A 135 6.66 31.30 18.45
CA LEU A 135 5.22 31.62 18.52
C LEU A 135 4.89 32.46 19.75
N GLU A 136 5.58 32.21 20.86
CA GLU A 136 5.31 32.92 22.12
C GLU A 136 6.23 34.14 22.32
N GLY A 137 7.33 34.26 21.58
CA GLY A 137 8.25 35.40 21.67
C GLY A 137 9.06 35.43 22.96
N LEU A 138 9.20 34.29 23.66
CA LEU A 138 9.95 34.23 24.92
C LEU A 138 11.45 34.25 24.65
N SER A 139 12.19 34.92 25.53
CA SER A 139 13.65 34.76 25.59
C SER A 139 14.01 33.33 25.97
N ASP A 140 15.24 32.91 25.66
CA ASP A 140 15.71 31.57 25.98
C ASP A 140 15.70 31.32 27.51
N GLU A 141 15.94 32.35 28.32
CA GLU A 141 15.86 32.27 29.79
C GLU A 141 14.42 32.00 30.25
N ALA A 142 13.45 32.76 29.71
CA ALA A 142 12.04 32.61 30.06
C ALA A 142 11.48 31.26 29.59
N ALA A 143 11.86 30.82 28.38
CA ALA A 143 11.49 29.51 27.86
C ALA A 143 12.12 28.37 28.67
N GLY A 144 13.38 28.51 29.09
CA GLY A 144 14.07 27.55 29.95
C GLY A 144 13.41 27.38 31.32
N ALA A 145 13.06 28.49 31.97
CA ALA A 145 12.34 28.49 33.25
C ALA A 145 10.98 27.78 33.12
N LEU A 146 10.18 28.12 32.10
CA LEU A 146 8.87 27.53 31.87
C LEU A 146 8.94 26.01 31.58
N LEU A 147 9.96 25.56 30.85
CA LEU A 147 10.20 24.13 30.61
C LEU A 147 10.59 23.38 31.89
N ALA A 148 11.42 23.99 32.75
CA ALA A 148 11.80 23.43 34.03
C ALA A 148 10.56 23.21 34.92
N GLU A 149 9.68 24.21 35.01
CA GLU A 149 8.42 24.12 35.76
C GLU A 149 7.46 23.06 35.22
N CYS A 150 7.49 22.81 33.91
CA CYS A 150 6.74 21.71 33.30
C CYS A 150 7.29 20.31 33.67
N GLY A 151 8.45 20.24 34.35
CA GLY A 151 9.11 19.01 34.78
C GLY A 151 10.08 18.44 33.73
N VAL A 152 10.62 19.28 32.84
CA VAL A 152 11.67 18.87 31.89
C VAL A 152 13.00 18.76 32.62
N GLY A 153 13.64 17.59 32.55
CA GLY A 153 14.88 17.32 33.29
C GLY A 153 16.10 18.11 32.82
N ASP A 154 16.20 18.45 31.53
CA ASP A 154 17.29 19.28 30.97
C ASP A 154 16.71 20.34 30.00
N PRO A 155 16.25 21.49 30.51
CA PRO A 155 15.75 22.60 29.69
C PRO A 155 16.84 23.22 28.81
N ALA A 156 18.09 23.25 29.28
CA ALA A 156 19.20 23.85 28.54
C ALA A 156 19.54 23.04 27.26
N ALA A 157 19.50 21.71 27.31
CA ALA A 157 19.64 20.88 26.11
C ALA A 157 18.49 21.06 25.12
N ALA A 158 17.27 21.29 25.61
CA ALA A 158 16.12 21.59 24.77
C ALA A 158 16.30 22.92 24.01
N LEU A 159 16.76 23.97 24.71
CA LEU A 159 17.07 25.28 24.12
C LEU A 159 18.20 25.20 23.10
N ARG A 160 19.32 24.53 23.41
CA ARG A 160 20.42 24.31 22.45
C ARG A 160 19.96 23.58 21.19
N THR A 161 19.05 22.60 21.34
CA THR A 161 18.50 21.87 20.19
C THR A 161 17.57 22.75 19.36
N ALA A 162 16.76 23.59 20.00
CA ALA A 162 15.91 24.56 19.31
C ALA A 162 16.74 25.62 18.56
N ALA A 163 17.83 26.13 19.14
CA ALA A 163 18.75 27.07 18.50
C ALA A 163 19.35 26.49 17.22
N ARG A 164 19.87 25.24 17.27
CA ARG A 164 20.37 24.54 16.07
C ARG A 164 19.33 24.40 14.97
N LEU A 165 18.06 24.16 15.33
CA LEU A 165 16.98 24.11 14.33
C LEU A 165 16.77 25.47 13.66
N ARG A 166 16.79 26.57 14.43
CA ARG A 166 16.66 27.94 13.89
C ARG A 166 17.81 28.28 12.94
N GLU A 167 19.04 27.99 13.35
CA GLU A 167 20.25 28.20 12.55
C GLU A 167 20.21 27.42 11.23
N SER A 168 19.86 26.13 11.30
CA SER A 168 19.80 25.25 10.12
C SER A 168 18.75 25.66 9.07
N GLY A 169 17.71 26.39 9.49
CA GLY A 169 16.67 26.89 8.59
C GLY A 169 16.86 28.34 8.13
N GLY A 170 17.99 28.98 8.44
CA GLY A 170 18.38 30.28 7.87
C GLY A 170 17.35 31.40 8.03
N GLY A 171 16.75 31.56 9.22
CA GLY A 171 15.74 32.59 9.52
C GLY A 171 14.32 32.28 9.01
N ARG A 172 14.15 31.30 8.12
CA ARG A 172 12.84 30.90 7.57
C ARG A 172 12.01 30.02 8.50
N VAL A 173 12.62 29.44 9.54
CA VAL A 173 11.90 28.63 10.54
C VAL A 173 10.75 29.41 11.16
N GLU A 174 10.95 30.72 11.36
CA GLU A 174 9.96 31.60 11.97
C GLU A 174 8.73 31.84 11.08
N SER A 175 8.93 32.04 9.78
CA SER A 175 7.82 32.20 8.83
C SER A 175 7.12 30.86 8.60
N LEU A 176 7.88 29.77 8.43
CA LEU A 176 7.34 28.42 8.21
C LEU A 176 6.53 27.94 9.42
N LEU A 177 7.01 28.15 10.65
CA LEU A 177 6.26 27.78 11.85
C LEU A 177 4.97 28.58 12.04
N ARG A 178 4.80 29.71 11.35
CA ARG A 178 3.57 30.52 11.32
C ARG A 178 2.65 30.22 10.12
N ALA A 179 3.11 29.46 9.14
CA ALA A 179 2.36 29.08 7.95
C ALA A 179 1.19 28.09 8.23
N ALA A 180 0.17 28.03 7.37
CA ALA A 180 -1.07 27.28 7.62
C ALA A 180 -0.87 25.76 7.82
N GLU A 181 0.25 25.22 7.35
CA GLU A 181 0.66 23.81 7.41
C GLU A 181 0.95 23.33 8.84
N PHE A 182 1.35 24.27 9.71
CA PHE A 182 1.58 24.02 11.12
C PHE A 182 0.45 24.58 12.00
N ASP A 183 -0.63 25.06 11.40
CA ASP A 183 -1.80 25.56 12.11
C ASP A 183 -2.87 24.46 12.25
N PRO A 184 -3.08 23.91 13.45
CA PRO A 184 -4.09 22.88 13.70
C PRO A 184 -5.53 23.42 13.66
N CYS A 185 -5.74 24.74 13.60
CA CYS A 185 -7.05 25.36 13.43
C CYS A 185 -7.43 25.50 11.94
N VAL A 186 -6.47 25.43 11.01
CA VAL A 186 -6.70 25.47 9.56
C VAL A 186 -6.54 24.05 9.01
N VAL A 187 -7.63 23.29 8.97
CA VAL A 187 -7.61 21.87 8.64
C VAL A 187 -8.42 21.51 7.40
N GLN A 188 -7.85 20.63 6.59
CA GLN A 188 -8.56 19.88 5.56
C GLN A 188 -9.27 18.68 6.18
N THR A 189 -10.54 18.52 5.84
CA THR A 189 -11.32 17.34 6.25
C THR A 189 -11.28 16.30 5.14
N ARG A 190 -11.06 15.04 5.51
CA ARG A 190 -11.20 13.89 4.61
C ARG A 190 -12.15 12.87 5.23
N PRO A 191 -12.94 12.12 4.46
CA PRO A 191 -13.77 11.08 5.03
C PRO A 191 -12.92 10.06 5.80
N THR A 192 -13.34 9.69 7.01
CA THR A 192 -12.90 8.41 7.58
C THR A 192 -13.48 7.31 6.71
N ASP A 193 -12.73 6.23 6.47
CA ASP A 193 -13.19 5.02 5.79
C ASP A 193 -14.69 4.75 6.03
N LEU A 194 -15.51 5.19 5.07
CA LEU A 194 -16.97 5.34 5.23
C LEU A 194 -17.63 3.98 5.48
N LEU A 195 -16.97 2.91 5.06
CA LEU A 195 -17.42 1.53 5.17
C LEU A 195 -17.22 0.98 6.58
N ARG A 196 -16.19 1.42 7.31
CA ARG A 196 -16.02 1.10 8.74
C ARG A 196 -17.06 1.77 9.64
N ARG A 197 -17.55 2.96 9.28
CA ARG A 197 -18.60 3.67 10.04
C ARG A 197 -19.94 2.95 9.94
N ARG A 198 -20.32 2.51 8.74
CA ARG A 198 -21.56 1.75 8.51
C ARG A 198 -21.61 0.46 9.34
N ASN A 199 -20.48 -0.25 9.42
CA ASN A 199 -20.41 -1.49 10.20
C ASN A 199 -20.43 -1.25 11.72
N ARG A 200 -19.89 -0.13 12.22
CA ARG A 200 -19.93 0.22 13.66
C ARG A 200 -21.29 0.72 14.13
N ILE A 201 -22.03 1.45 13.29
CA ILE A 201 -23.39 1.89 13.60
C ILE A 201 -24.33 0.67 13.69
N ARG A 202 -24.20 -0.28 12.75
CA ARG A 202 -24.93 -1.56 12.80
C ARG A 202 -24.60 -2.38 14.05
N ALA A 203 -23.33 -2.42 14.47
CA ALA A 203 -22.93 -3.11 15.71
C ALA A 203 -23.41 -2.39 16.99
N GLY A 204 -23.47 -1.06 16.99
CA GLY A 204 -23.96 -0.26 18.12
C GLY A 204 -25.48 -0.38 18.32
N ALA A 205 -26.27 -0.46 17.25
CA ALA A 205 -27.71 -0.71 17.32
C ALA A 205 -28.01 -2.09 17.94
N VAL A 206 -27.22 -3.10 17.60
CA VAL A 206 -27.33 -4.45 18.18
C VAL A 206 -26.92 -4.45 19.67
N ALA A 207 -25.89 -3.70 20.05
CA ALA A 207 -25.46 -3.61 21.45
C ALA A 207 -26.46 -2.83 22.34
N GLY A 208 -27.12 -1.81 21.81
CA GLY A 208 -28.19 -1.08 22.51
C GLY A 208 -29.42 -1.96 22.78
N LEU A 209 -29.79 -2.80 21.83
CA LEU A 209 -30.84 -3.80 21.99
C LEU A 209 -30.48 -4.83 23.07
N CYS A 210 -29.22 -5.27 23.11
CA CYS A 210 -28.73 -6.17 24.15
C CYS A 210 -28.66 -5.52 25.55
N ALA A 211 -28.37 -4.22 25.66
CA ALA A 211 -28.33 -3.52 26.95
C ALA A 211 -29.73 -3.36 27.57
N LEU A 212 -30.75 -3.13 26.75
CA LEU A 212 -32.16 -3.13 27.19
C LEU A 212 -32.62 -4.52 27.65
N LEU A 213 -32.09 -5.59 27.02
CA LEU A 213 -32.34 -6.96 27.44
C LEU A 213 -31.61 -7.33 28.74
N VAL A 214 -30.44 -6.76 29.02
CA VAL A 214 -29.68 -7.01 30.27
C VAL A 214 -30.26 -6.23 31.46
N ALA A 215 -30.80 -5.02 31.25
CA ALA A 215 -31.49 -4.27 32.31
C ALA A 215 -32.78 -4.98 32.80
N GLY A 216 -33.42 -5.79 31.93
CA GLY A 216 -34.55 -6.65 32.31
C GLY A 216 -34.15 -7.91 33.09
N VAL A 217 -32.87 -8.28 33.13
CA VAL A 217 -32.37 -9.54 33.71
C VAL A 217 -31.64 -9.33 35.05
N ALA A 218 -31.34 -8.09 35.43
CA ALA A 218 -30.68 -7.78 36.71
C ALA A 218 -31.62 -7.77 37.94
N ALA A 219 -32.85 -8.28 37.83
CA ALA A 219 -33.80 -8.44 38.93
C ALA A 219 -33.83 -9.85 39.55
N GLY A 220 -32.91 -10.74 39.16
CA GLY A 220 -32.94 -12.15 39.57
C GLY A 220 -31.61 -12.69 40.07
N THR A 221 -31.45 -12.65 41.39
CA THR A 221 -30.80 -13.71 42.21
C THR A 221 -29.27 -13.91 42.18
N PRO A 222 -28.70 -14.46 43.28
CA PRO A 222 -27.45 -13.97 43.86
C PRO A 222 -26.26 -14.95 43.83
N ALA A 223 -25.10 -14.36 44.11
CA ALA A 223 -23.93 -14.84 44.86
C ALA A 223 -23.43 -16.30 44.74
N GLY A 224 -22.13 -16.39 44.42
CA GLY A 224 -21.23 -17.53 44.66
C GLY A 224 -20.29 -17.67 43.47
N GLY A 225 -18.98 -17.77 43.56
CA GLY A 225 -18.00 -17.78 44.64
C GLY A 225 -16.63 -17.68 43.94
N ARG A 226 -15.65 -17.11 44.62
CA ARG A 226 -14.31 -16.81 44.09
C ARG A 226 -13.53 -18.12 43.84
N ASP A 227 -12.68 -18.13 42.82
CA ASP A 227 -11.23 -18.12 43.05
C ASP A 227 -10.44 -17.79 41.78
N ALA A 228 -9.44 -16.94 42.00
CA ALA A 228 -8.61 -16.32 40.98
C ALA A 228 -7.23 -16.97 40.96
N VAL A 229 -6.82 -17.51 39.82
CA VAL A 229 -5.41 -17.75 39.51
C VAL A 229 -4.95 -16.66 38.54
N ARG A 230 -3.98 -15.88 38.99
CA ARG A 230 -3.35 -14.78 38.26
C ARG A 230 -2.03 -15.28 37.68
N THR A 231 -1.94 -15.37 36.36
CA THR A 231 -0.66 -15.36 35.64
C THR A 231 -0.73 -14.34 34.52
N ASP A 232 0.29 -13.49 34.47
CA ASP A 232 0.41 -12.32 33.62
C ASP A 232 0.97 -12.68 32.23
N ALA A 233 0.67 -11.80 31.27
CA ALA A 233 1.27 -11.62 29.95
C ALA A 233 0.92 -12.56 28.75
N LYS A 234 0.28 -11.90 27.76
CA LYS A 234 0.32 -12.05 26.28
C LYS A 234 -0.83 -12.82 25.59
N ALA A 235 -1.43 -12.10 24.64
CA ALA A 235 -2.52 -12.47 23.71
C ALA A 235 -3.87 -12.84 24.38
N ARG A 236 -4.87 -11.95 24.30
CA ARG A 236 -6.26 -12.33 24.61
C ARG A 236 -6.69 -13.37 23.57
N PRO A 237 -7.16 -14.57 23.96
CA PRO A 237 -7.66 -15.54 23.01
C PRO A 237 -8.88 -14.95 22.31
N VAL A 238 -8.96 -15.16 20.99
CA VAL A 238 -10.25 -15.12 20.28
C VAL A 238 -11.17 -16.01 21.10
N SER A 239 -12.30 -15.48 21.59
CA SER A 239 -13.19 -16.30 22.42
C SER A 239 -13.57 -17.56 21.63
N VAL A 240 -13.61 -18.72 22.29
CA VAL A 240 -14.01 -20.00 21.68
C VAL A 240 -15.32 -19.84 20.89
N HIS A 241 -16.22 -18.98 21.39
CA HIS A 241 -17.47 -18.61 20.72
C HIS A 241 -17.29 -17.81 19.41
N ALA A 242 -16.30 -16.95 19.29
CA ALA A 242 -16.04 -16.22 18.04
C ALA A 242 -15.44 -17.15 16.98
N TRP A 243 -14.54 -18.06 17.37
CA TRP A 243 -14.00 -19.08 16.48
C TRP A 243 -15.08 -20.07 16.01
N ALA A 244 -15.88 -20.60 16.93
CA ALA A 244 -16.99 -21.51 16.60
C ALA A 244 -17.99 -20.90 15.60
N ARG A 245 -18.20 -19.57 15.66
CA ARG A 245 -19.03 -18.85 14.69
C ARG A 245 -18.37 -18.69 13.31
N ALA A 246 -17.04 -18.57 13.25
CA ALA A 246 -16.32 -18.40 12.00
C ALA A 246 -16.28 -19.70 11.16
N VAL A 247 -16.33 -20.86 11.84
CA VAL A 247 -16.32 -22.19 11.22
C VAL A 247 -17.70 -22.81 11.03
N ASP A 248 -18.77 -22.07 11.36
CA ASP A 248 -20.15 -22.50 11.18
C ASP A 248 -20.59 -22.31 9.70
N PRO A 249 -20.89 -23.38 8.95
CA PRO A 249 -21.29 -23.28 7.55
C PRO A 249 -22.60 -22.50 7.36
N ALA A 250 -23.47 -22.44 8.38
CA ALA A 250 -24.72 -21.67 8.32
C ALA A 250 -24.48 -20.15 8.40
N ARG A 251 -23.28 -19.72 8.82
CA ARG A 251 -22.90 -18.31 8.96
C ARG A 251 -22.06 -17.78 7.80
N LEU A 252 -21.74 -18.62 6.80
CA LEU A 252 -21.02 -18.18 5.61
C LEU A 252 -21.71 -16.97 4.97
N VAL A 253 -20.93 -15.95 4.68
CA VAL A 253 -21.44 -14.73 4.04
C VAL A 253 -21.75 -15.03 2.58
N ARG A 254 -22.94 -14.66 2.12
CA ARG A 254 -23.37 -14.78 0.73
C ARG A 254 -23.74 -13.40 0.21
N SER A 255 -23.16 -13.00 -0.93
CA SER A 255 -23.54 -11.76 -1.60
C SER A 255 -24.80 -11.98 -2.43
N ASP A 256 -25.60 -10.93 -2.56
CA ASP A 256 -26.66 -10.88 -3.56
C ASP A 256 -26.05 -10.90 -4.98
N GLY A 257 -26.72 -11.59 -5.90
CA GLY A 257 -26.31 -11.85 -7.28
C GLY A 257 -25.96 -10.58 -8.07
N GLU A 258 -26.68 -9.50 -7.81
CA GLU A 258 -26.58 -8.24 -8.56
C GLU A 258 -25.80 -7.14 -7.82
N SER A 259 -25.38 -7.39 -6.56
CA SER A 259 -24.75 -6.36 -5.71
C SER A 259 -23.44 -5.78 -6.26
N TRP A 260 -22.80 -6.48 -7.20
CA TRP A 260 -21.59 -6.02 -7.88
C TRP A 260 -21.85 -4.88 -8.88
N ALA A 261 -23.09 -4.71 -9.36
CA ALA A 261 -23.44 -3.65 -10.30
C ALA A 261 -23.65 -2.30 -9.60
N ASP A 262 -24.00 -2.32 -8.31
CA ASP A 262 -24.37 -1.14 -7.52
C ASP A 262 -23.37 -0.88 -6.38
N THR A 263 -22.08 -0.95 -6.67
CA THR A 263 -21.00 -0.79 -5.69
C THR A 263 -19.79 -0.08 -6.29
N SER A 264 -19.08 0.68 -5.45
CA SER A 264 -17.76 1.23 -5.80
C SER A 264 -16.61 0.25 -5.50
N ARG A 265 -16.90 -0.91 -4.93
CA ARG A 265 -15.95 -2.00 -4.70
C ARG A 265 -16.36 -3.22 -5.51
N VAL A 266 -15.76 -3.35 -6.68
CA VAL A 266 -15.95 -4.47 -7.59
C VAL A 266 -14.78 -5.43 -7.39
N ASP A 267 -14.89 -6.26 -6.34
CA ASP A 267 -13.86 -7.19 -5.88
C ASP A 267 -14.50 -8.49 -5.32
N PHE A 268 -13.72 -9.39 -4.71
CA PHE A 268 -14.22 -10.63 -4.11
C PHE A 268 -15.31 -10.43 -3.04
N SER A 269 -15.44 -9.23 -2.46
CA SER A 269 -16.45 -8.91 -1.46
C SER A 269 -17.88 -8.81 -2.01
N VAL A 270 -18.06 -8.76 -3.32
CA VAL A 270 -19.38 -8.71 -3.99
C VAL A 270 -19.64 -9.90 -4.91
N TRP A 271 -18.79 -10.92 -4.88
CA TRP A 271 -19.04 -12.17 -5.57
C TRP A 271 -20.22 -12.93 -4.92
N PRO A 272 -21.27 -13.31 -5.67
CA PRO A 272 -22.31 -14.18 -5.16
C PRO A 272 -21.84 -15.63 -5.09
N ALA A 273 -22.41 -16.42 -4.19
CA ALA A 273 -22.13 -17.84 -4.07
C ALA A 273 -22.71 -18.60 -5.28
N ARG A 274 -21.84 -19.26 -6.06
CA ARG A 274 -22.21 -20.04 -7.26
C ARG A 274 -21.86 -21.52 -7.11
N GLY A 275 -22.32 -22.35 -8.06
CA GLY A 275 -22.09 -23.79 -8.11
C GLY A 275 -23.18 -24.63 -7.44
N GLY A 276 -23.30 -25.89 -7.89
CA GLY A 276 -24.38 -26.80 -7.48
C GLY A 276 -24.29 -27.32 -6.04
N ARG A 277 -23.14 -27.18 -5.38
CA ARG A 277 -22.91 -27.62 -3.99
C ARG A 277 -22.87 -26.47 -2.99
N LYS A 278 -23.29 -25.26 -3.40
CA LYS A 278 -23.29 -24.08 -2.52
C LYS A 278 -24.10 -24.25 -1.24
N ASP A 279 -25.03 -25.20 -1.17
CA ASP A 279 -25.86 -25.48 0.00
C ASP A 279 -25.53 -26.81 0.69
N ASP A 280 -24.50 -27.53 0.23
CA ASP A 280 -23.99 -28.76 0.84
C ASP A 280 -23.25 -28.43 2.14
N ARG A 281 -24.00 -28.44 3.25
CA ARG A 281 -23.46 -28.08 4.57
C ARG A 281 -22.36 -29.01 5.06
N GLU A 282 -22.32 -30.25 4.57
CA GLU A 282 -21.30 -31.21 4.99
C GLU A 282 -19.97 -30.92 4.32
N LEU A 283 -19.99 -30.69 3.00
CA LEU A 283 -18.82 -30.25 2.25
C LEU A 283 -18.28 -28.91 2.79
N LEU A 284 -19.17 -27.94 3.02
CA LEU A 284 -18.77 -26.62 3.53
C LEU A 284 -18.14 -26.71 4.92
N ARG A 285 -18.65 -27.58 5.79
CA ARG A 285 -18.05 -27.85 7.10
C ARG A 285 -16.67 -28.49 6.96
N ARG A 286 -16.50 -29.51 6.12
CA ARG A 286 -15.17 -30.11 5.85
C ARG A 286 -14.17 -29.08 5.34
N ALA A 287 -14.58 -28.17 4.46
CA ALA A 287 -13.73 -27.09 3.96
C ALA A 287 -13.30 -26.11 5.07
N LEU A 288 -14.22 -25.71 5.95
CA LEU A 288 -13.95 -24.81 7.09
C LEU A 288 -13.09 -25.48 8.17
N ASP A 289 -13.30 -26.77 8.42
CA ASP A 289 -12.49 -27.58 9.33
C ASP A 289 -11.07 -27.71 8.78
N ALA A 290 -10.92 -28.02 7.48
CA ALA A 290 -9.63 -28.10 6.82
C ALA A 290 -8.87 -26.76 6.86
N TRP A 291 -9.55 -25.63 6.65
CA TRP A 291 -8.91 -24.31 6.82
C TRP A 291 -8.46 -24.09 8.28
N SER A 292 -9.29 -24.41 9.25
CA SER A 292 -9.00 -24.15 10.66
C SER A 292 -7.87 -25.03 11.22
N SER A 293 -7.89 -26.31 10.86
CA SER A 293 -6.91 -27.30 11.30
C SER A 293 -6.76 -28.38 10.22
N PRO A 294 -5.86 -28.19 9.24
CA PRO A 294 -5.64 -29.18 8.19
C PRO A 294 -5.19 -30.52 8.79
N GLY A 295 -5.96 -31.58 8.55
CA GLY A 295 -5.60 -32.95 8.94
C GLY A 295 -4.48 -33.54 8.07
N ALA A 296 -3.93 -34.69 8.47
CA ALA A 296 -2.83 -35.37 7.75
C ALA A 296 -3.17 -35.74 6.29
N GLY A 297 -4.45 -35.90 5.95
CA GLY A 297 -4.94 -36.16 4.60
C GLY A 297 -5.13 -34.92 3.71
N VAL A 298 -4.72 -33.72 4.16
CA VAL A 298 -4.90 -32.45 3.43
C VAL A 298 -3.54 -31.92 2.96
N ARG A 299 -3.35 -31.81 1.64
CA ARG A 299 -2.20 -31.16 1.04
C ARG A 299 -2.41 -29.65 1.03
N VAL A 300 -1.53 -28.94 1.72
CA VAL A 300 -1.63 -27.48 1.83
C VAL A 300 -0.65 -26.81 0.87
N SER A 301 -1.14 -25.87 0.06
CA SER A 301 -0.29 -24.99 -0.76
C SER A 301 -0.54 -23.53 -0.37
N VAL A 302 0.53 -22.71 -0.39
CA VAL A 302 0.45 -21.31 0.04
C VAL A 302 1.23 -20.47 -0.96
N THR A 303 0.54 -19.53 -1.59
CA THR A 303 1.17 -18.50 -2.43
C THR A 303 2.10 -17.65 -1.57
N ALA A 304 3.22 -17.18 -2.13
CA ALA A 304 4.20 -16.37 -1.41
C ALA A 304 3.54 -15.22 -0.61
N ASP A 305 4.06 -14.97 0.61
CA ASP A 305 3.60 -13.92 1.53
C ASP A 305 2.12 -13.98 1.95
N THR A 306 1.48 -15.15 1.86
CA THR A 306 0.08 -15.37 2.27
C THR A 306 0.00 -15.95 3.69
N VAL A 307 -0.89 -15.38 4.53
CA VAL A 307 -1.08 -15.82 5.91
C VAL A 307 -2.05 -17.01 6.00
N ARG A 308 -1.61 -18.11 6.62
CA ARG A 308 -2.36 -19.37 6.80
C ARG A 308 -3.17 -19.45 8.10
N THR A 309 -3.49 -18.32 8.73
CA THR A 309 -4.26 -18.35 9.97
C THR A 309 -5.70 -18.84 9.71
N PRO A 310 -6.35 -19.47 10.70
CA PRO A 310 -7.78 -19.79 10.64
C PRO A 310 -8.63 -18.54 10.33
N PRO A 311 -9.88 -18.73 9.85
CA PRO A 311 -10.77 -17.61 9.60
C PRO A 311 -11.11 -16.89 10.91
N ALA A 312 -10.96 -15.57 10.92
CA ALA A 312 -11.26 -14.74 12.08
C ALA A 312 -12.74 -14.31 12.14
N LEU A 313 -13.42 -14.35 11.00
CA LEU A 313 -14.83 -14.05 10.78
C LEU A 313 -15.43 -15.11 9.86
N PRO A 314 -16.76 -15.28 9.84
CA PRO A 314 -17.40 -16.18 8.87
C PRO A 314 -16.96 -15.82 7.44
N PRO A 315 -16.31 -16.76 6.72
CA PRO A 315 -15.85 -16.49 5.37
C PRO A 315 -17.00 -16.23 4.40
N ARG A 316 -16.71 -15.52 3.32
CA ARG A 316 -17.62 -15.41 2.18
C ARG A 316 -17.52 -16.65 1.32
N LEU A 317 -18.66 -17.25 0.97
CA LEU A 317 -18.72 -18.32 -0.01
C LEU A 317 -18.73 -17.73 -1.42
N LEU A 318 -17.72 -18.05 -2.21
CA LEU A 318 -17.60 -17.65 -3.61
C LEU A 318 -18.17 -18.73 -4.54
N TYR A 319 -17.85 -20.00 -4.23
CA TYR A 319 -18.22 -21.15 -5.06
C TYR A 319 -18.26 -22.43 -4.24
N ALA A 320 -19.20 -23.33 -4.56
CA ALA A 320 -19.04 -24.74 -4.28
C ALA A 320 -19.69 -25.60 -5.38
N GLY A 321 -18.93 -26.51 -5.97
CA GLY A 321 -19.39 -27.33 -7.10
C GLY A 321 -18.40 -28.42 -7.49
N ASP A 322 -18.83 -29.30 -8.39
CA ASP A 322 -18.04 -30.42 -8.87
C ASP A 322 -17.25 -30.00 -10.12
N THR A 323 -15.93 -30.19 -10.11
CA THR A 323 -15.05 -29.81 -11.23
C THR A 323 -13.92 -30.83 -11.37
N ASP A 324 -13.74 -31.35 -12.58
CA ASP A 324 -12.68 -32.32 -12.94
C ASP A 324 -12.55 -33.50 -11.93
N GLY A 325 -13.67 -34.04 -11.46
CA GLY A 325 -13.69 -35.19 -10.55
C GLY A 325 -13.46 -34.85 -9.07
N ALA A 326 -13.45 -33.57 -8.70
CA ALA A 326 -13.35 -33.11 -7.31
C ALA A 326 -14.52 -32.19 -6.93
N ALA A 327 -14.96 -32.26 -5.67
CA ALA A 327 -15.79 -31.23 -5.06
C ALA A 327 -14.89 -30.06 -4.63
N VAL A 328 -15.14 -28.86 -5.17
CA VAL A 328 -14.32 -27.66 -4.96
C VAL A 328 -15.13 -26.61 -4.20
N VAL A 329 -14.52 -25.99 -3.19
CA VAL A 329 -15.08 -24.85 -2.46
C VAL A 329 -14.10 -23.67 -2.52
N LEU A 330 -14.59 -22.49 -2.88
CA LEU A 330 -13.84 -21.24 -2.83
C LEU A 330 -14.41 -20.31 -1.76
N LEU A 331 -13.54 -19.85 -0.86
CA LEU A 331 -13.87 -18.97 0.25
C LEU A 331 -13.02 -17.70 0.21
N HIS A 332 -13.54 -16.60 0.75
CA HIS A 332 -12.80 -15.34 0.90
C HIS A 332 -13.01 -14.70 2.26
N GLU A 333 -11.92 -14.40 2.97
CA GLU A 333 -11.91 -13.71 4.27
C GLU A 333 -10.57 -13.01 4.46
N GLY A 334 -10.56 -11.81 5.06
CA GLY A 334 -9.31 -11.16 5.45
C GLY A 334 -8.33 -10.86 4.31
N GLY A 335 -8.83 -10.67 3.08
CA GLY A 335 -8.00 -10.35 1.91
C GLY A 335 -7.26 -11.56 1.31
N ARG A 336 -7.76 -12.77 1.53
CA ARG A 336 -7.24 -14.02 0.94
C ARG A 336 -8.38 -14.84 0.36
N VAL A 337 -8.08 -15.51 -0.74
CA VAL A 337 -8.90 -16.55 -1.34
C VAL A 337 -8.36 -17.90 -0.91
N VAL A 338 -9.25 -18.79 -0.48
CA VAL A 338 -8.93 -20.16 -0.06
C VAL A 338 -9.69 -21.14 -0.93
N ARG A 339 -8.97 -22.09 -1.53
CA ARG A 339 -9.57 -23.19 -2.30
C ARG A 339 -9.44 -24.48 -1.53
N TYR A 340 -10.56 -25.12 -1.25
CA TYR A 340 -10.61 -26.51 -0.79
C TYR A 340 -11.05 -27.40 -1.96
N ALA A 341 -10.42 -28.55 -2.13
CA ALA A 341 -10.83 -29.53 -3.15
C ALA A 341 -10.65 -30.96 -2.64
N GLU A 342 -11.70 -31.77 -2.67
CA GLU A 342 -11.65 -33.20 -2.31
C GLU A 342 -12.08 -34.08 -3.49
N PRO A 343 -11.44 -35.24 -3.73
CA PRO A 343 -11.87 -36.16 -4.78
C PRO A 343 -13.29 -36.67 -4.54
N LEU A 344 -14.14 -36.68 -5.57
CA LEU A 344 -15.52 -37.19 -5.47
C LEU A 344 -15.57 -38.69 -5.16
N THR A 345 -14.50 -39.42 -5.47
CA THR A 345 -14.36 -40.85 -5.16
C THR A 345 -14.09 -41.11 -3.68
N GLY A 346 -13.79 -40.07 -2.89
CA GLY A 346 -13.33 -40.20 -1.50
C GLY A 346 -11.92 -40.79 -1.37
N ARG A 347 -11.24 -41.10 -2.48
CA ARG A 347 -9.90 -41.69 -2.51
C ARG A 347 -8.88 -40.63 -2.92
N GLY A 348 -7.88 -40.41 -2.06
CA GLY A 348 -6.81 -39.44 -2.27
C GLY A 348 -6.87 -38.26 -1.30
N ALA A 349 -5.79 -37.47 -1.27
CA ALA A 349 -5.67 -36.34 -0.35
C ALA A 349 -6.45 -35.12 -0.86
N ALA A 350 -7.23 -34.49 0.04
CA ALA A 350 -7.82 -33.19 -0.23
C ALA A 350 -6.72 -32.13 -0.41
N ALA A 351 -7.01 -31.07 -1.14
CA ALA A 351 -6.13 -29.93 -1.32
C ALA A 351 -6.71 -28.69 -0.62
N LEU A 352 -5.83 -27.90 -0.01
CA LEU A 352 -6.16 -26.63 0.61
C LEU A 352 -5.13 -25.58 0.16
N ASP A 353 -5.56 -24.70 -0.72
CA ASP A 353 -4.70 -23.72 -1.37
C ASP A 353 -5.02 -22.32 -0.84
N PHE A 354 -3.99 -21.54 -0.49
CA PHE A 354 -4.11 -20.17 0.00
C PHE A 354 -3.49 -19.18 -0.99
N ALA A 355 -4.24 -18.12 -1.32
CA ALA A 355 -3.73 -17.01 -2.10
C ALA A 355 -4.14 -15.67 -1.51
N ARG A 356 -3.18 -14.75 -1.45
CA ARG A 356 -3.41 -13.36 -1.08
C ARG A 356 -4.16 -12.64 -2.20
N ALA A 357 -5.08 -11.76 -1.81
CA ALA A 357 -5.98 -11.01 -2.68
C ALA A 357 -6.36 -9.64 -2.07
N ASP A 358 -5.47 -9.04 -1.27
CA ASP A 358 -5.69 -7.73 -0.66
C ASP A 358 -5.78 -6.62 -1.70
N ASP A 359 -6.72 -5.68 -1.52
CA ASP A 359 -6.92 -4.55 -2.44
C ASP A 359 -7.13 -5.01 -3.91
N ALA A 360 -7.78 -6.18 -4.09
CA ALA A 360 -8.21 -6.62 -5.41
C ALA A 360 -9.25 -5.65 -5.98
N ASP A 361 -9.30 -5.61 -7.31
CA ASP A 361 -10.14 -4.70 -8.10
C ASP A 361 -10.85 -5.45 -9.23
N VAL A 362 -11.53 -4.70 -10.10
CA VAL A 362 -12.33 -5.24 -11.21
C VAL A 362 -11.53 -6.16 -12.15
N THR A 363 -10.21 -5.98 -12.25
CA THR A 363 -9.32 -6.76 -13.12
C THR A 363 -8.66 -7.93 -12.38
N THR A 364 -8.18 -7.68 -11.16
CA THR A 364 -7.42 -8.66 -10.36
C THR A 364 -8.33 -9.62 -9.59
N ALA A 365 -9.59 -9.26 -9.36
CA ALA A 365 -10.64 -10.15 -8.87
C ALA A 365 -11.52 -10.71 -10.00
N ALA A 366 -11.09 -10.66 -11.27
CA ALA A 366 -11.91 -11.07 -12.41
C ALA A 366 -12.02 -12.60 -12.59
N SER A 367 -11.08 -13.37 -12.02
CA SER A 367 -11.09 -14.83 -12.12
C SER A 367 -10.28 -15.50 -11.01
N VAL A 368 -10.64 -16.74 -10.68
CA VAL A 368 -9.93 -17.60 -9.71
C VAL A 368 -9.84 -19.00 -10.25
N VAL A 369 -8.70 -19.65 -10.09
CA VAL A 369 -8.52 -21.04 -10.51
C VAL A 369 -9.33 -21.99 -9.61
N VAL A 370 -10.20 -22.78 -10.24
CA VAL A 370 -10.99 -23.83 -9.55
C VAL A 370 -10.37 -25.21 -9.69
N SER A 371 -9.63 -25.47 -10.77
CA SER A 371 -8.99 -26.77 -11.01
C SER A 371 -7.77 -26.63 -11.91
N ARG A 372 -6.76 -27.47 -11.65
CA ARG A 372 -5.62 -27.69 -12.55
C ARG A 372 -5.41 -29.19 -12.70
N THR A 373 -5.50 -29.67 -13.93
CA THR A 373 -5.25 -31.06 -14.29
C THR A 373 -4.33 -31.13 -15.50
N ALA A 374 -3.96 -32.35 -15.93
CA ALA A 374 -3.26 -32.54 -17.19
C ALA A 374 -4.08 -32.05 -18.40
N GLY A 375 -5.42 -32.02 -18.29
CA GLY A 375 -6.32 -31.50 -19.31
C GLY A 375 -6.43 -29.97 -19.37
N GLY A 376 -5.78 -29.25 -18.44
CA GLY A 376 -5.73 -27.79 -18.40
C GLY A 376 -6.19 -27.20 -17.07
N THR A 377 -6.28 -25.87 -17.06
CA THR A 377 -6.76 -25.06 -15.94
C THR A 377 -8.20 -24.64 -16.20
N ARG A 378 -9.08 -24.77 -15.20
CA ARG A 378 -10.42 -24.17 -15.21
C ARG A 378 -10.47 -23.04 -14.21
N LEU A 379 -11.16 -21.96 -14.58
CA LEU A 379 -11.31 -20.78 -13.75
C LEU A 379 -12.78 -20.49 -13.50
N LEU A 380 -13.08 -19.96 -12.32
CA LEU A 380 -14.34 -19.29 -12.04
C LEU A 380 -14.19 -17.81 -12.38
N LEU A 381 -15.02 -17.32 -13.28
CA LEU A 381 -15.06 -15.91 -13.65
C LEU A 381 -15.89 -15.10 -12.65
N ALA A 382 -15.54 -13.82 -12.49
CA ALA A 382 -16.31 -12.87 -11.70
C ALA A 382 -17.69 -12.60 -12.33
N PRO A 383 -18.70 -12.24 -11.52
CA PRO A 383 -20.06 -12.03 -12.04
C PRO A 383 -20.20 -10.85 -13.00
N TRP A 384 -19.25 -9.90 -12.97
CA TRP A 384 -19.21 -8.77 -13.91
C TRP A 384 -18.47 -9.07 -15.21
N VAL A 385 -17.97 -10.30 -15.43
CA VAL A 385 -17.31 -10.67 -16.69
C VAL A 385 -18.36 -11.13 -17.69
N ALA A 386 -18.59 -10.35 -18.74
CA ALA A 386 -19.59 -10.64 -19.76
C ALA A 386 -19.06 -11.52 -20.89
N ARG A 387 -17.77 -11.42 -21.22
CA ARG A 387 -17.13 -12.24 -22.26
C ARG A 387 -15.76 -12.72 -21.82
N ALA A 388 -15.43 -13.96 -22.19
CA ALA A 388 -14.12 -14.54 -21.99
C ALA A 388 -13.62 -15.16 -23.29
N ALA A 389 -12.34 -14.99 -23.54
CA ALA A 389 -11.63 -15.59 -24.66
C ALA A 389 -10.21 -15.98 -24.24
N VAL A 390 -9.57 -16.84 -25.02
CA VAL A 390 -8.16 -17.22 -24.83
C VAL A 390 -7.38 -16.77 -26.04
N ARG A 391 -6.24 -16.12 -25.81
CA ARG A 391 -5.25 -15.79 -26.82
C ARG A 391 -3.89 -16.37 -26.45
N ASP A 392 -3.09 -16.66 -27.47
CA ASP A 392 -1.67 -16.94 -27.29
C ASP A 392 -0.88 -15.65 -27.52
N LEU A 393 -0.15 -15.21 -26.49
CA LEU A 393 0.63 -13.97 -26.55
C LEU A 393 1.77 -14.05 -27.57
N LEU A 394 2.26 -15.24 -27.91
CA LEU A 394 3.36 -15.40 -28.88
C LEU A 394 2.92 -15.18 -30.33
N VAL A 395 1.61 -15.19 -30.61
CA VAL A 395 1.02 -14.95 -31.93
C VAL A 395 0.07 -13.75 -31.88
N PRO A 396 0.60 -12.53 -31.69
CA PRO A 396 -0.20 -11.35 -31.31
C PRO A 396 -1.22 -10.89 -32.37
N ARG A 397 -1.05 -11.32 -33.63
CA ARG A 397 -1.98 -11.03 -34.74
C ARG A 397 -3.15 -12.01 -34.82
N GLN A 398 -3.05 -13.16 -34.16
CA GLN A 398 -4.16 -14.10 -34.10
C GLN A 398 -5.22 -13.56 -33.12
N GLY A 399 -6.47 -13.54 -33.56
CA GLY A 399 -7.60 -13.14 -32.71
C GLY A 399 -7.78 -14.09 -31.53
N ALA A 400 -8.34 -13.56 -30.44
CA ALA A 400 -8.70 -14.38 -29.28
C ALA A 400 -9.84 -15.33 -29.65
N ARG A 401 -9.77 -16.57 -29.16
CA ARG A 401 -10.82 -17.59 -29.38
C ARG A 401 -11.79 -17.55 -28.21
N ALA A 402 -13.09 -17.46 -28.50
CA ALA A 402 -14.13 -17.45 -27.48
C ALA A 402 -14.00 -18.66 -26.55
N LEU A 403 -14.12 -18.42 -25.25
CA LEU A 403 -14.02 -19.44 -24.22
C LEU A 403 -15.42 -19.75 -23.72
N ALA A 404 -15.83 -21.02 -23.78
CA ALA A 404 -17.10 -21.43 -23.21
C ALA A 404 -17.08 -21.27 -21.68
N VAL A 405 -18.19 -20.76 -21.13
CA VAL A 405 -18.39 -20.54 -19.69
C VAL A 405 -19.70 -21.21 -19.30
N ALA A 406 -19.66 -22.06 -18.29
CA ALA A 406 -20.84 -22.72 -17.73
C ALA A 406 -21.72 -21.71 -16.98
N ALA A 407 -22.97 -22.09 -16.72
CA ALA A 407 -23.96 -21.23 -16.04
C ALA A 407 -23.52 -20.77 -14.64
N ASP A 408 -22.65 -21.54 -13.97
CA ASP A 408 -22.08 -21.18 -12.66
C ASP A 408 -20.83 -20.28 -12.77
N GLY A 409 -20.40 -19.93 -13.98
CA GLY A 409 -19.25 -19.08 -14.25
C GLY A 409 -17.93 -19.82 -14.44
N VAL A 410 -17.92 -21.16 -14.40
CA VAL A 410 -16.70 -21.96 -14.62
C VAL A 410 -16.37 -22.06 -16.10
N THR A 411 -15.13 -21.80 -16.47
CA THR A 411 -14.67 -21.88 -17.86
C THR A 411 -14.50 -23.33 -18.33
N ALA A 412 -14.53 -23.51 -19.66
CA ALA A 412 -13.84 -24.64 -20.29
C ALA A 412 -12.35 -24.64 -19.91
N ALA A 413 -11.70 -25.80 -20.00
CA ALA A 413 -10.28 -25.92 -19.68
C ALA A 413 -9.44 -25.09 -20.65
N VAL A 414 -8.52 -24.29 -20.10
CA VAL A 414 -7.52 -23.53 -20.85
C VAL A 414 -6.14 -24.17 -20.64
N PRO A 415 -5.20 -24.05 -21.59
CA PRO A 415 -3.86 -24.58 -21.39
C PRO A 415 -3.24 -24.03 -20.10
N GLY A 416 -2.65 -24.93 -19.31
CA GLY A 416 -2.05 -24.59 -18.01
C GLY A 416 -0.76 -23.78 -18.14
N PRO A 417 -0.21 -23.30 -17.01
CA PRO A 417 0.99 -22.47 -17.02
C PRO A 417 2.20 -23.26 -17.49
N VAL A 418 2.98 -22.69 -18.42
CA VAL A 418 4.19 -23.30 -18.99
C VAL A 418 5.16 -23.71 -17.87
N PRO A 419 5.55 -25.00 -17.74
CA PRO A 419 6.44 -25.49 -16.69
C PRO A 419 7.75 -24.69 -16.59
N ALA A 420 8.29 -24.57 -15.37
CA ALA A 420 9.61 -23.97 -15.19
C ALA A 420 10.66 -24.78 -15.96
N GLY A 421 11.45 -24.10 -16.81
CA GLY A 421 12.43 -24.76 -17.69
C GLY A 421 11.84 -25.46 -18.92
N GLY A 422 10.51 -25.43 -19.10
CA GLY A 422 9.87 -25.94 -20.31
C GLY A 422 10.08 -25.02 -21.52
N SER A 423 9.99 -25.58 -22.73
CA SER A 423 10.03 -24.80 -23.97
C SER A 423 8.81 -23.88 -24.08
N CYS A 424 9.04 -22.58 -24.20
CA CYS A 424 7.97 -21.60 -24.39
C CYS A 424 7.57 -21.51 -25.87
N THR A 425 6.70 -22.42 -26.30
CA THR A 425 6.17 -22.47 -27.68
C THR A 425 4.81 -21.76 -27.82
N ALA A 426 4.11 -21.55 -26.71
CA ALA A 426 2.88 -20.79 -26.60
C ALA A 426 2.80 -20.16 -25.19
N TRP A 427 2.11 -19.03 -25.07
CA TRP A 427 1.79 -18.44 -23.77
C TRP A 427 0.30 -18.03 -23.72
N PRO A 428 -0.57 -18.87 -23.12
CA PRO A 428 -2.00 -18.59 -23.05
C PRO A 428 -2.29 -17.43 -22.07
N ALA A 429 -3.12 -16.49 -22.50
CA ALA A 429 -3.70 -15.45 -21.66
C ALA A 429 -5.23 -15.40 -21.87
N LEU A 430 -5.95 -15.17 -20.78
CA LEU A 430 -7.39 -14.93 -20.80
C LEU A 430 -7.62 -13.46 -21.16
N GLU A 431 -8.40 -13.24 -22.21
CA GLU A 431 -8.96 -11.94 -22.53
C GLU A 431 -10.38 -11.87 -21.97
N LEU A 432 -10.56 -11.00 -20.98
CA LEU A 432 -11.82 -10.82 -20.28
C LEU A 432 -12.38 -9.45 -20.63
N ARG A 433 -13.70 -9.38 -20.82
CA ARG A 433 -14.42 -8.12 -20.99
C ARG A 433 -15.47 -7.99 -19.90
N SER A 434 -15.48 -6.83 -19.23
CA SER A 434 -16.51 -6.52 -18.25
C SER A 434 -17.89 -6.36 -18.90
N SER A 435 -18.94 -6.51 -18.09
CA SER A 435 -20.30 -6.09 -18.44
C SER A 435 -20.34 -4.59 -18.68
N ASP A 436 -21.26 -4.19 -19.55
CA ASP A 436 -21.69 -2.82 -19.80
C ASP A 436 -22.16 -2.06 -18.55
N ARG A 437 -22.60 -2.78 -17.50
CA ARG A 437 -22.93 -2.18 -16.19
C ARG A 437 -21.68 -1.66 -15.45
N ILE A 438 -20.49 -2.09 -15.87
CA ILE A 438 -19.24 -1.44 -15.53
C ILE A 438 -18.93 -0.43 -16.64
N VAL A 439 -19.27 0.84 -16.39
CA VAL A 439 -19.28 1.96 -17.37
C VAL A 439 -17.99 2.08 -18.19
N GLU A 440 -16.87 1.64 -17.65
CA GLU A 440 -15.56 1.75 -18.30
C GLU A 440 -15.30 0.69 -19.40
N ASP A 441 -16.19 -0.31 -19.59
CA ASP A 441 -16.16 -1.34 -20.64
C ASP A 441 -14.75 -1.90 -20.93
N HIS A 442 -14.12 -2.42 -19.88
CA HIS A 442 -12.72 -2.84 -19.93
C HIS A 442 -12.57 -4.21 -20.59
N ALA A 443 -11.81 -4.26 -21.67
CA ALA A 443 -11.18 -5.49 -22.14
C ALA A 443 -9.73 -5.55 -21.61
N PHE A 444 -9.41 -6.59 -20.86
CA PHE A 444 -8.12 -6.74 -20.18
C PHE A 444 -7.61 -8.19 -20.27
N LEU A 445 -6.31 -8.35 -20.03
CA LEU A 445 -5.65 -9.65 -20.09
C LEU A 445 -5.22 -10.11 -18.71
N VAL A 446 -5.50 -11.37 -18.37
CA VAL A 446 -4.94 -12.04 -17.20
C VAL A 446 -4.23 -13.33 -17.60
N THR A 447 -3.18 -13.71 -16.87
CA THR A 447 -2.40 -14.92 -17.15
C THR A 447 -2.21 -15.77 -15.90
N ASP A 448 -2.26 -17.09 -16.08
CA ASP A 448 -1.95 -18.05 -15.03
C ASP A 448 -0.43 -18.11 -14.80
N LEU A 449 0.03 -17.78 -13.59
CA LEU A 449 1.44 -17.92 -13.16
C LEU A 449 1.61 -19.04 -12.12
N GLY A 450 0.61 -19.91 -11.97
CA GLY A 450 0.59 -21.03 -11.02
C GLY A 450 -0.07 -20.72 -9.67
N ASP A 451 -0.37 -19.45 -9.37
CA ASP A 451 -1.09 -19.02 -8.16
C ASP A 451 -2.62 -19.10 -8.35
N LEU A 452 -3.43 -19.15 -7.28
CA LEU A 452 -4.90 -19.26 -7.43
C LEU A 452 -5.53 -18.07 -8.18
N VAL A 453 -4.97 -16.88 -8.02
CA VAL A 453 -5.44 -15.66 -8.65
C VAL A 453 -4.52 -15.30 -9.82
N PRO A 454 -4.99 -15.31 -11.08
CA PRO A 454 -4.20 -14.93 -12.24
C PRO A 454 -3.68 -13.48 -12.17
N ALA A 455 -2.54 -13.22 -12.82
CA ALA A 455 -1.92 -11.90 -12.84
C ALA A 455 -2.46 -11.04 -14.00
N HIS A 456 -2.82 -9.79 -13.70
CA HIS A 456 -3.25 -8.80 -14.70
C HIS A 456 -2.08 -8.29 -15.54
N LEU A 457 -2.22 -8.26 -16.86
CA LEU A 457 -1.17 -7.82 -17.79
C LEU A 457 -1.47 -6.42 -18.32
N THR A 458 -0.56 -5.50 -18.08
CA THR A 458 -0.62 -4.10 -18.55
C THR A 458 0.58 -3.74 -19.41
N TYR A 459 0.41 -2.68 -20.19
CA TYR A 459 1.43 -2.16 -21.10
C TYR A 459 1.54 -0.65 -20.96
N THR A 460 2.77 -0.15 -20.88
CA THR A 460 3.05 1.28 -20.93
C THR A 460 3.83 1.58 -22.22
N PRO A 461 3.25 2.35 -23.15
CA PRO A 461 3.88 2.66 -24.43
C PRO A 461 5.14 3.54 -24.26
N PRO A 462 5.99 3.64 -25.30
CA PRO A 462 7.11 4.57 -25.30
C PRO A 462 6.66 6.01 -25.02
N PRO A 463 7.55 6.84 -24.44
CA PRO A 463 7.25 8.25 -24.22
C PRO A 463 6.97 8.93 -25.57
N GLY A 464 5.78 9.50 -25.72
CA GLY A 464 5.44 10.35 -26.87
C GLY A 464 5.97 11.78 -26.67
N ALA A 465 6.30 12.46 -27.76
CA ALA A 465 6.67 13.87 -27.71
C ALA A 465 5.53 14.70 -27.08
N GLY A 466 5.84 15.53 -26.09
CA GLY A 466 4.86 16.42 -25.43
C GLY A 466 3.79 15.76 -24.57
N ALA A 467 3.69 14.42 -24.52
CA ALA A 467 2.68 13.74 -23.73
C ALA A 467 3.08 13.63 -22.25
N PRO A 468 2.16 13.74 -21.27
CA PRO A 468 2.45 13.46 -19.86
C PRO A 468 2.85 12.00 -19.65
N ALA A 469 3.49 11.69 -18.53
CA ALA A 469 3.79 10.32 -18.14
C ALA A 469 2.49 9.51 -18.08
N ARG A 470 2.44 8.40 -18.82
CA ARG A 470 1.22 7.60 -18.98
C ARG A 470 1.14 6.56 -17.87
N GLN A 471 -0.06 6.37 -17.33
CA GLN A 471 -0.34 5.20 -16.51
C GLN A 471 -0.31 3.93 -17.38
N PRO A 472 -0.03 2.75 -16.78
CA PRO A 472 -0.21 1.47 -17.46
C PRO A 472 -1.60 1.37 -18.10
N ARG A 473 -1.65 0.82 -19.31
CA ARG A 473 -2.87 0.61 -20.09
C ARG A 473 -3.15 -0.87 -20.24
N GLU A 474 -4.36 -1.20 -20.64
CA GLU A 474 -4.73 -2.57 -20.94
C GLU A 474 -3.94 -3.16 -22.12
N SER A 475 -3.59 -4.43 -21.99
CA SER A 475 -2.72 -5.15 -22.95
C SER A 475 -3.46 -5.72 -24.16
N THR A 476 -4.59 -5.13 -24.54
CA THR A 476 -5.46 -5.61 -25.64
C THR A 476 -5.16 -4.94 -26.97
N SER A 477 -4.44 -3.80 -26.99
CA SER A 477 -4.08 -3.10 -28.23
C SER A 477 -2.99 -3.83 -29.04
N GLY A 478 -2.99 -3.66 -30.36
CA GLY A 478 -1.97 -4.25 -31.25
C GLY A 478 -0.51 -3.98 -30.82
N PRO A 479 -0.12 -2.74 -30.47
CA PRO A 479 1.21 -2.45 -29.95
C PRO A 479 1.53 -3.15 -28.62
N ALA A 480 0.56 -3.26 -27.72
CA ALA A 480 0.74 -3.96 -26.44
C ALA A 480 0.94 -5.47 -26.66
N LEU A 481 0.13 -6.08 -27.51
CA LEU A 481 0.24 -7.49 -27.88
C LEU A 481 1.58 -7.79 -28.56
N ALA A 482 2.02 -6.93 -29.49
CA ALA A 482 3.34 -7.06 -30.14
C ALA A 482 4.49 -6.96 -29.13
N ALA A 483 4.38 -6.09 -28.13
CA ALA A 483 5.37 -6.00 -27.06
C ALA A 483 5.38 -7.28 -26.19
N TRP A 484 4.20 -7.78 -25.79
CA TRP A 484 4.06 -9.00 -25.00
C TRP A 484 4.51 -10.26 -25.75
N ALA A 485 4.36 -10.34 -27.06
CA ALA A 485 4.84 -11.47 -27.87
C ALA A 485 6.35 -11.72 -27.72
N ARG A 486 7.12 -10.65 -27.47
CA ARG A 486 8.57 -10.73 -27.19
C ARG A 486 8.88 -10.72 -25.69
N GLY A 487 7.89 -10.81 -24.81
CA GLY A 487 8.08 -10.78 -23.35
C GLY A 487 7.47 -11.93 -22.60
N ALA A 488 6.46 -12.59 -23.18
CA ALA A 488 5.61 -13.55 -22.50
C ALA A 488 6.40 -14.72 -21.90
N CYS A 489 7.40 -15.24 -22.62
CA CYS A 489 8.22 -16.36 -22.10
C CYS A 489 9.00 -16.03 -20.83
N LEU A 490 9.30 -14.76 -20.56
CA LEU A 490 9.98 -14.35 -19.32
C LEU A 490 9.05 -14.40 -18.09
N LEU A 491 7.73 -14.46 -18.30
CA LEU A 491 6.75 -14.61 -17.22
C LEU A 491 6.91 -15.96 -16.49
N ALA A 492 7.53 -16.97 -17.10
CA ALA A 492 7.85 -18.23 -16.44
C ALA A 492 8.72 -18.02 -15.18
N GLY A 493 9.59 -17.00 -15.17
CA GLY A 493 10.42 -16.64 -14.02
C GLY A 493 9.66 -15.97 -12.86
N LEU A 494 8.37 -15.69 -13.03
CA LEU A 494 7.50 -15.07 -12.03
C LEU A 494 6.53 -16.06 -11.36
N ARG A 495 6.60 -17.35 -11.72
CA ARG A 495 5.70 -18.37 -11.17
C ARG A 495 5.80 -18.48 -9.65
N GLY A 496 4.66 -18.66 -8.99
CA GLY A 496 4.58 -18.85 -7.54
C GLY A 496 4.99 -17.63 -6.70
N ALA A 497 5.24 -16.48 -7.32
CA ALA A 497 5.78 -15.30 -6.64
C ALA A 497 4.69 -14.38 -6.06
N GLY A 498 3.41 -14.79 -6.07
CA GLY A 498 2.31 -13.98 -5.55
C GLY A 498 2.11 -12.71 -6.36
N VAL A 499 2.18 -12.82 -7.68
CA VAL A 499 2.10 -11.69 -8.61
C VAL A 499 0.64 -11.28 -8.81
N ARG A 500 0.35 -10.02 -8.52
CA ARG A 500 -0.95 -9.38 -8.73
C ARG A 500 -1.09 -8.85 -10.16
N ALA A 501 -0.05 -8.18 -10.65
CA ALA A 501 -0.05 -7.59 -11.98
C ALA A 501 1.36 -7.54 -12.57
N VAL A 502 1.46 -7.55 -13.90
CA VAL A 502 2.70 -7.36 -14.63
C VAL A 502 2.53 -6.26 -15.66
N ASN A 503 3.33 -5.19 -15.56
CA ASN A 503 3.40 -4.11 -16.53
C ASN A 503 4.63 -4.27 -17.43
N GLN A 504 4.46 -4.18 -18.74
CA GLN A 504 5.57 -4.06 -19.67
C GLN A 504 5.70 -2.61 -20.14
N TRP A 505 6.75 -1.92 -19.70
CA TRP A 505 6.98 -0.51 -20.04
C TRP A 505 8.14 -0.33 -21.01
N THR A 506 7.85 0.17 -22.21
CA THR A 506 8.91 0.66 -23.12
C THR A 506 9.33 2.05 -22.65
N PHE A 507 10.48 2.17 -21.96
CA PHE A 507 10.87 3.44 -21.35
C PHE A 507 11.74 4.32 -22.27
N ALA A 508 12.38 3.71 -23.27
CA ALA A 508 13.16 4.41 -24.29
C ALA A 508 13.22 3.63 -25.60
N GLU A 509 13.44 4.35 -26.70
CA GLU A 509 13.76 3.80 -28.02
C GLU A 509 15.07 4.42 -28.50
N GLN A 510 15.94 3.61 -29.08
CA GLN A 510 17.31 4.02 -29.43
C GLN A 510 17.63 3.66 -30.89
N PRO A 511 17.98 4.63 -31.74
CA PRO A 511 18.64 4.34 -33.02
C PRO A 511 19.98 3.65 -32.78
N LEU A 512 20.22 2.55 -33.50
CA LEU A 512 21.45 1.78 -33.38
C LEU A 512 22.48 2.22 -34.44
N PRO A 513 23.78 2.27 -34.08
CA PRO A 513 24.88 2.51 -35.03
C PRO A 513 24.92 1.51 -36.19
N ASP A 514 25.69 1.86 -37.23
CA ASP A 514 25.99 1.01 -38.40
C ASP A 514 24.75 0.40 -39.07
N GLY A 515 23.69 1.19 -39.24
CA GLY A 515 22.45 0.72 -39.87
C GLY A 515 21.70 -0.36 -39.07
N GLY A 516 22.02 -0.52 -37.78
CA GLY A 516 21.41 -1.53 -36.92
C GLY A 516 19.92 -1.33 -36.62
N GLY A 517 19.26 -0.29 -37.16
CA GLY A 517 17.84 -0.03 -37.00
C GLY A 517 17.48 0.70 -35.69
N ARG A 518 16.33 0.38 -35.09
CA ARG A 518 15.89 0.95 -33.80
C ARG A 518 15.63 -0.14 -32.77
N ALA A 519 16.28 -0.03 -31.62
CA ALA A 519 16.04 -0.88 -30.46
C ALA A 519 15.02 -0.27 -29.51
N ALA A 520 14.34 -1.12 -28.76
CA ALA A 520 13.49 -0.74 -27.64
C ALA A 520 14.16 -1.14 -26.31
N TRP A 521 14.02 -0.27 -25.31
CA TRP A 521 14.41 -0.55 -23.94
C TRP A 521 13.17 -0.73 -23.09
N LEU A 522 13.05 -1.91 -22.48
CA LEU A 522 11.84 -2.31 -21.78
C LEU A 522 12.14 -2.57 -20.31
N CYS A 523 11.20 -2.17 -19.46
CA CYS A 523 11.17 -2.55 -18.07
C CYS A 523 9.91 -3.35 -17.77
N THR A 524 10.07 -4.62 -17.42
CA THR A 524 8.99 -5.49 -16.99
C THR A 524 8.85 -5.42 -15.47
N ARG A 525 7.77 -4.76 -15.08
CA ARG A 525 7.17 -4.56 -13.77
C ARG A 525 6.34 -5.71 -13.19
N ALA A 526 6.80 -6.58 -12.28
CA ALA A 526 5.88 -7.45 -11.53
C ALA A 526 5.50 -6.85 -10.16
N ASP A 527 4.23 -6.49 -9.98
CA ASP A 527 3.60 -6.14 -8.70
C ASP A 527 3.20 -7.40 -7.95
N THR A 528 3.66 -7.58 -6.72
CA THR A 528 3.22 -8.67 -5.84
C THR A 528 2.11 -8.19 -4.90
N TRP A 529 1.32 -9.12 -4.37
CA TRP A 529 0.32 -8.80 -3.35
C TRP A 529 0.92 -8.28 -2.04
N SER A 530 2.20 -8.56 -1.75
CA SER A 530 2.88 -8.06 -0.55
C SER A 530 3.43 -6.64 -0.69
N GLY A 531 3.51 -6.11 -1.92
CA GLY A 531 3.93 -4.74 -2.22
C GLY A 531 5.30 -4.62 -2.90
N PRO A 532 6.38 -5.27 -2.42
CA PRO A 532 7.69 -5.24 -3.06
C PRO A 532 7.62 -5.73 -4.52
N GLY A 533 8.05 -4.88 -5.46
CA GLY A 533 8.06 -5.17 -6.88
C GLY A 533 9.30 -5.93 -7.33
N ARG A 534 9.16 -6.71 -8.41
CA ARG A 534 10.29 -7.30 -9.15
C ARG A 534 10.40 -6.63 -10.50
N VAL A 535 11.60 -6.27 -10.89
CA VAL A 535 11.91 -5.55 -12.12
C VAL A 535 12.90 -6.34 -12.94
N LEU A 536 12.65 -6.41 -14.24
CA LEU A 536 13.58 -6.93 -15.23
C LEU A 536 13.70 -5.90 -16.36
N VAL A 537 14.92 -5.46 -16.66
CA VAL A 537 15.20 -4.49 -17.73
C VAL A 537 15.83 -5.20 -18.92
N ARG A 538 15.40 -4.84 -20.13
CA ARG A 538 15.79 -5.49 -21.38
C ARG A 538 16.21 -4.50 -22.44
N PHE A 539 17.25 -4.87 -23.16
CA PHE A 539 17.58 -4.30 -24.46
C PHE A 539 17.02 -5.22 -25.55
N GLN A 540 16.19 -4.68 -26.43
CA GLN A 540 15.56 -5.45 -27.48
C GLN A 540 15.90 -4.83 -28.84
N PRO A 541 16.83 -5.44 -29.61
CA PRO A 541 17.20 -4.95 -30.93
C PRO A 541 16.03 -5.08 -31.92
N PRO A 542 16.09 -4.40 -33.07
CA PRO A 542 15.14 -4.63 -34.15
C PRO A 542 15.33 -6.05 -34.71
N GLY A 543 14.24 -6.72 -35.06
CA GLY A 543 14.28 -8.09 -35.56
C GLY A 543 12.91 -8.65 -35.88
N ARG A 544 12.88 -9.77 -36.62
CA ARG A 544 11.65 -10.48 -36.98
C ARG A 544 11.04 -11.17 -35.74
N PRO A 545 9.70 -11.22 -35.60
CA PRO A 545 9.06 -11.69 -34.38
C PRO A 545 8.90 -13.21 -34.42
N GLN A 546 9.80 -13.90 -33.73
CA GLN A 546 9.54 -15.20 -33.10
C GLN A 546 10.42 -15.31 -31.86
N ALA A 547 9.82 -15.04 -30.70
CA ALA A 547 10.30 -15.32 -29.34
C ALA A 547 11.65 -14.77 -28.85
N ASP A 548 12.46 -14.00 -29.60
CA ASP A 548 13.66 -13.36 -28.99
C ASP A 548 13.22 -12.29 -27.98
N PRO A 549 13.44 -12.52 -26.67
CA PRO A 549 12.99 -11.59 -25.64
C PRO A 549 13.89 -10.36 -25.49
N GLY A 550 14.98 -10.30 -26.27
CA GLY A 550 16.09 -9.37 -26.10
C GLY A 550 17.02 -9.80 -24.96
N THR A 551 18.07 -9.02 -24.77
CA THR A 551 19.06 -9.25 -23.71
C THR A 551 18.54 -8.68 -22.39
N VAL A 552 18.50 -9.50 -21.34
CA VAL A 552 18.24 -9.01 -19.98
C VAL A 552 19.50 -8.32 -19.47
N VAL A 553 19.40 -7.02 -19.18
CA VAL A 553 20.54 -6.18 -18.79
C VAL A 553 20.54 -5.83 -17.31
N ALA A 554 19.39 -5.98 -16.63
CA ALA A 554 19.30 -5.78 -15.20
C ALA A 554 18.13 -6.55 -14.59
N ARG A 555 18.30 -6.93 -13.33
CA ARG A 555 17.23 -7.43 -12.46
C ARG A 555 17.30 -6.71 -11.12
N ALA A 556 16.14 -6.42 -10.56
CA ALA A 556 16.04 -5.90 -9.20
C ALA A 556 14.82 -6.48 -8.50
N ARG A 557 14.95 -6.74 -7.20
CA ARG A 557 13.86 -7.17 -6.32
C ARG A 557 13.65 -6.10 -5.25
N SER A 558 12.47 -6.11 -4.65
CA SER A 558 12.13 -5.19 -3.56
C SER A 558 12.37 -3.71 -3.90
N THR A 559 11.99 -3.33 -5.12
CA THR A 559 12.25 -1.99 -5.66
C THR A 559 10.98 -1.27 -6.10
N ALA A 560 11.01 0.06 -6.03
CA ALA A 560 9.98 0.93 -6.59
C ALA A 560 10.22 1.26 -8.08
N ALA A 561 11.36 0.88 -8.65
CA ALA A 561 11.70 1.15 -10.05
C ALA A 561 10.61 0.68 -11.02
N CYS A 562 10.45 1.39 -12.13
CA CYS A 562 9.44 1.13 -13.17
C CYS A 562 7.99 1.15 -12.65
N SER A 563 7.73 1.95 -11.62
CA SER A 563 6.40 2.21 -11.09
C SER A 563 6.13 3.71 -10.99
N ARG A 564 4.91 4.08 -10.63
CA ARG A 564 4.56 5.47 -10.31
C ARG A 564 5.45 6.09 -9.21
N PHE A 565 6.08 5.26 -8.36
CA PHE A 565 6.96 5.70 -7.27
C PHE A 565 8.45 5.68 -7.63
N GLY A 566 8.83 5.07 -8.76
CA GLY A 566 10.20 4.97 -9.25
C GLY A 566 10.23 5.07 -10.76
N GLN A 567 9.98 6.28 -11.26
CA GLN A 567 9.74 6.55 -12.69
C GLN A 567 11.02 6.75 -13.49
N HIS A 568 12.18 6.68 -12.85
CA HIS A 568 13.47 6.96 -13.46
C HIS A 568 14.29 5.68 -13.57
N VAL A 569 14.68 5.35 -14.80
CA VAL A 569 15.39 4.11 -15.13
C VAL A 569 16.57 4.48 -16.03
N LEU A 570 17.71 3.85 -15.77
CA LEU A 570 18.90 3.86 -16.61
C LEU A 570 19.38 2.42 -16.74
N ALA A 571 19.77 2.00 -17.93
CA ALA A 571 20.39 0.71 -18.19
C ALA A 571 21.37 0.81 -19.36
N GLY A 572 22.28 -0.16 -19.46
CA GLY A 572 23.21 -0.26 -20.57
C GLY A 572 23.55 -1.70 -20.94
N VAL A 573 24.09 -1.88 -22.13
CA VAL A 573 24.48 -3.16 -22.70
C VAL A 573 25.69 -2.98 -23.60
N ARG A 574 26.56 -4.00 -23.66
CA ARG A 574 27.53 -4.14 -24.75
C ARG A 574 26.85 -4.83 -25.90
N TRP A 575 26.82 -4.20 -27.07
CA TRP A 575 26.12 -4.69 -28.25
C TRP A 575 27.06 -4.68 -29.46
N ARG A 576 26.98 -5.72 -30.28
CA ARG A 576 27.75 -5.83 -31.52
C ARG A 576 26.87 -5.43 -32.70
N SER A 577 27.37 -4.49 -33.51
CA SER A 577 26.66 -4.02 -34.69
C SER A 577 26.66 -5.05 -35.82
N PRO A 578 25.76 -4.92 -36.81
CA PRO A 578 25.79 -5.76 -38.01
C PRO A 578 27.12 -5.67 -38.78
N ALA A 579 27.85 -4.56 -38.64
CA ALA A 579 29.18 -4.37 -39.21
C ALA A 579 30.31 -4.99 -38.34
N GLY A 580 29.97 -5.75 -37.30
CA GLY A 580 30.92 -6.47 -36.44
C GLY A 580 31.56 -5.64 -35.32
N LYS A 581 31.32 -4.32 -35.27
CA LYS A 581 31.91 -3.41 -34.28
C LYS A 581 31.19 -3.51 -32.93
N GLU A 582 31.93 -3.41 -31.84
CA GLU A 582 31.33 -3.38 -30.49
C GLU A 582 30.96 -1.95 -30.07
N TYR A 583 29.82 -1.82 -29.42
CA TYR A 583 29.31 -0.56 -28.87
C TYR A 583 28.85 -0.74 -27.43
N LEU A 584 29.10 0.26 -26.61
CA LEU A 584 28.36 0.51 -25.39
C LEU A 584 27.08 1.27 -25.77
N LEU A 585 25.94 0.67 -25.49
CA LEU A 585 24.64 1.32 -25.58
C LEU A 585 24.12 1.58 -24.17
N ALA A 586 23.51 2.74 -23.96
CA ALA A 586 22.76 3.02 -22.75
C ALA A 586 21.51 3.84 -23.05
N ALA A 587 20.47 3.64 -22.26
CA ALA A 587 19.25 4.43 -22.35
C ALA A 587 18.67 4.74 -20.98
N GLY A 588 18.15 5.97 -20.88
CA GLY A 588 17.45 6.50 -19.75
C GLY A 588 15.98 6.78 -20.07
N SER A 589 15.11 6.69 -19.06
CA SER A 589 13.72 7.14 -19.14
C SER A 589 13.61 8.63 -19.51
N ARG A 590 12.42 9.08 -19.95
CA ARG A 590 12.12 10.46 -20.43
C ARG A 590 12.68 11.64 -19.61
N ALA A 591 12.94 11.45 -18.31
CA ALA A 591 13.46 12.49 -17.44
C ALA A 591 14.99 12.64 -17.54
N VAL A 592 15.69 11.75 -18.25
CA VAL A 592 17.14 11.80 -18.44
C VAL A 592 17.48 12.83 -19.51
N THR A 593 18.42 13.73 -19.19
CA THR A 593 18.89 14.80 -20.08
C THR A 593 20.33 14.62 -20.56
N GLY A 594 21.07 13.70 -19.94
CA GLY A 594 22.39 13.30 -20.39
C GLY A 594 22.85 12.01 -19.71
N ILE A 595 23.76 11.30 -20.36
CA ILE A 595 24.34 10.05 -19.91
C ILE A 595 25.87 10.15 -20.02
N TRP A 596 26.56 9.65 -19.00
CA TRP A 596 28.02 9.55 -18.92
C TRP A 596 28.41 8.10 -18.66
N ALA A 597 29.44 7.66 -19.39
CA ALA A 597 30.10 6.39 -19.20
C ALA A 597 31.54 6.63 -18.75
N SER A 598 32.01 5.84 -17.79
CA SER A 598 33.41 5.81 -17.34
C SER A 598 33.88 4.39 -17.04
N GLY A 599 35.20 4.20 -16.90
CA GLY A 599 35.82 2.88 -16.72
C GLY A 599 36.37 2.37 -18.05
N ALA A 600 36.00 1.14 -18.44
CA ALA A 600 36.45 0.52 -19.70
C ALA A 600 35.99 1.26 -20.97
N ALA A 601 35.08 2.23 -20.85
CA ALA A 601 34.68 3.15 -21.90
C ALA A 601 34.43 4.53 -21.29
N VAL A 602 34.90 5.58 -21.97
CA VAL A 602 34.65 6.96 -21.58
C VAL A 602 33.86 7.64 -22.68
N ALA A 603 32.63 8.03 -22.37
CA ALA A 603 31.74 8.68 -23.33
C ALA A 603 30.73 9.55 -22.62
N THR A 604 30.24 10.57 -23.33
CA THR A 604 29.13 11.40 -22.88
C THR A 604 28.16 11.61 -24.03
N ALA A 605 26.87 11.61 -23.72
CA ALA A 605 25.81 11.93 -24.67
C ALA A 605 24.80 12.87 -24.02
N ARG A 606 24.36 13.88 -24.78
CA ARG A 606 23.18 14.68 -24.44
C ARG A 606 21.92 13.92 -24.86
N GLY A 607 20.88 13.99 -24.03
CA GLY A 607 19.62 13.29 -24.24
C GLY A 607 19.49 11.99 -23.47
N THR A 608 18.53 11.16 -23.89
CA THR A 608 18.11 9.93 -23.19
C THR A 608 18.84 8.67 -23.64
N THR A 609 19.73 8.75 -24.64
CA THR A 609 20.44 7.59 -25.17
C THR A 609 21.92 7.89 -25.40
N LEU A 610 22.78 6.90 -25.22
CA LEU A 610 24.21 6.93 -25.49
C LEU A 610 24.57 5.72 -26.35
N ALA A 611 25.36 5.96 -27.40
CA ALA A 611 26.03 4.93 -28.18
C ALA A 611 27.50 5.34 -28.33
N ALA A 612 28.41 4.50 -27.87
CA ALA A 612 29.85 4.75 -27.95
C ALA A 612 30.56 3.51 -28.47
N ALA A 613 31.42 3.66 -29.47
CA ALA A 613 32.24 2.56 -29.96
C ALA A 613 33.17 2.08 -28.83
N LEU A 614 33.27 0.77 -28.68
CA LEU A 614 34.21 0.14 -27.76
C LEU A 614 35.46 -0.28 -28.54
N PRO A 615 36.66 0.05 -28.05
CA PRO A 615 37.89 -0.59 -28.52
C PRO A 615 37.78 -2.12 -28.41
N GLU A 616 38.34 -2.87 -29.36
CA GLU A 616 38.24 -4.35 -29.40
C GLU A 616 38.82 -5.03 -28.15
N ASP A 617 39.77 -4.37 -27.49
CA ASP A 617 40.47 -4.77 -26.28
C ASP A 617 39.83 -4.22 -24.99
N ALA A 618 38.71 -3.48 -25.07
CA ALA A 618 38.06 -2.89 -23.90
C ALA A 618 37.47 -3.97 -22.98
N ARG A 619 38.28 -4.48 -22.06
CA ARG A 619 37.91 -5.42 -21.00
C ARG A 619 37.60 -4.65 -19.72
N GLY A 620 36.55 -5.06 -19.00
CA GLY A 620 36.20 -4.52 -17.68
C GLY A 620 34.85 -3.79 -17.60
N ALA A 621 34.49 -3.44 -16.37
CA ALA A 621 33.20 -2.84 -16.08
C ALA A 621 33.11 -1.38 -16.55
N VAL A 622 31.94 -1.00 -17.07
CA VAL A 622 31.59 0.38 -17.40
C VAL A 622 30.59 0.90 -16.38
N ARG A 623 30.93 2.01 -15.73
CA ARG A 623 30.01 2.73 -14.84
C ARG A 623 29.20 3.71 -15.67
N LEU A 624 27.88 3.65 -15.52
CA LEU A 624 26.97 4.62 -16.11
C LEU A 624 26.45 5.58 -15.04
N THR A 625 26.27 6.83 -15.42
CA THR A 625 25.55 7.84 -14.63
C THR A 625 24.68 8.64 -15.59
N ALA A 626 23.46 8.97 -15.19
CA ALA A 626 22.59 9.88 -15.91
C ALA A 626 22.24 11.11 -15.08
N ARG A 627 21.89 12.20 -15.75
CA ARG A 627 21.40 13.44 -15.16
C ARG A 627 19.93 13.58 -15.50
N LEU A 628 19.14 14.00 -14.53
CA LEU A 628 17.70 14.20 -14.64
C LEU A 628 17.37 15.65 -14.96
N VAL A 629 16.17 15.90 -15.52
CA VAL A 629 15.61 17.24 -15.70
C VAL A 629 15.54 18.04 -14.39
N THR A 630 15.43 17.36 -13.25
CA THR A 630 15.41 17.96 -11.91
C THR A 630 16.79 18.36 -11.41
N GLY A 631 17.86 18.07 -12.16
CA GLY A 631 19.25 18.28 -11.74
C GLY A 631 19.87 17.12 -10.97
N GLY A 632 19.06 16.17 -10.50
CA GLY A 632 19.55 14.96 -9.80
C GLY A 632 20.31 13.99 -10.71
N THR A 633 21.03 13.05 -10.11
CA THR A 633 21.74 11.97 -10.80
C THR A 633 21.04 10.62 -10.62
N LEU A 634 21.26 9.71 -11.57
CA LEU A 634 20.69 8.38 -11.60
C LEU A 634 21.76 7.34 -11.97
N ALA A 635 21.88 6.29 -11.16
CA ALA A 635 22.70 5.13 -11.46
C ALA A 635 21.90 4.06 -12.24
N PRO A 636 22.56 3.18 -13.01
CA PRO A 636 21.89 2.10 -13.71
C PRO A 636 21.25 1.11 -12.74
N LEU A 637 20.09 0.57 -13.13
CA LEU A 637 19.54 -0.61 -12.49
C LEU A 637 20.49 -1.80 -12.74
N GLY A 638 20.78 -2.59 -11.70
CA GLY A 638 21.62 -3.79 -11.81
C GLY A 638 23.13 -3.54 -11.67
N GLY A 639 23.59 -2.29 -11.52
CA GLY A 639 25.01 -1.97 -11.33
C GLY A 639 25.76 -1.71 -12.65
N PRO A 640 27.10 -1.80 -12.65
CA PRO A 640 27.92 -1.47 -13.80
C PRO A 640 27.79 -2.50 -14.94
N VAL A 641 27.93 -2.04 -16.19
CA VAL A 641 27.80 -2.88 -17.39
C VAL A 641 29.07 -3.70 -17.61
N GLY A 642 28.95 -5.01 -17.79
CA GLY A 642 30.09 -5.89 -18.06
C GLY A 642 30.99 -6.20 -16.86
N GLY A 643 30.49 -5.99 -15.63
CA GLY A 643 31.05 -6.63 -14.44
C GLY A 643 30.56 -8.09 -14.37
N ALA A 644 31.41 -9.00 -13.90
CA ALA A 644 30.97 -10.36 -13.58
C ALA A 644 29.86 -10.26 -12.52
N ASP A 645 28.72 -10.92 -12.78
CA ASP A 645 27.72 -11.20 -11.76
C ASP A 645 28.43 -11.93 -10.60
N GLY A 646 28.48 -11.30 -9.44
CA GLY A 646 28.83 -11.93 -8.16
C GLY A 646 27.58 -12.39 -7.44
#